data_AF-A0A961DAX4-F1
#
_entry.id   AF-A0A961DAX4-F1
#
_cell.length_a   1.000
_cell.length_b   1.000
_cell.length_c   1.000
_cell.angle_alpha   90.00
_cell.angle_beta   90.00
_cell.angle_gamma   90.00
#
_symmetry.space_group_name_H-M   'P 1'
#
loop_
_entity.id
_entity.type
_entity.pdbx_description
1 polymer ?
#
loop_
_entity_poly.entity_id
_entity_poly.type
_entity_poly.pdbx_seq_one_letter_code
_entity_poly.pdbx_strand_id
1 'polypeptide(L)'
;MGSAKESTSLVKRTGQWIAYALFRCVEGVMRLLPLIVIWWTGRALGTVAYYVAGKYRQLALHNLRIAYGREKNPDELRHMAQAHFKSLFANVLCGFKLPLMNEADLCRHVRSEGIERAQAAFDAGRPILNLVLHASCWEILTQVPSAYVRGHKAGAIYQSLRNPWLNALVLRRREKLGYALFDRQAGFNAPMKFMRECGQIGVLVDQHAGYQGLWCPFFDRLASTTTIAALMAMRTNAVVLPMMVYDDGPARWRLVCAPEVKSAEAEQTADGLTIAINAAVEQLIREQPTSWFWVHERWKTSNRNFLLLNSSYRRGIAFPEGYDPSRLQPFELLIRSPNWLGDACMAFPMVRAIKRGRPDMRITILGPDKLEDLWRSMPEVSDYIGKPAKEGLFAVARRIKATGVHFDAAVLCTNSTRSTLELWLGGVPHLVGLKGSFRKKLLTYEILEPKVGFPKHQAHLYMFIAKRVGADVDQAGLWDAGTPPVSTDGTIRVGVCAGAEYGPAKRWPLERFAAVVNQISAQHAQFRWQLFGAPGEKEMGEKLSSMIHVPHENFVGKTRLSELIAKLRECQLLLTNDTGTMHLAAALGIPTVSIFGSTCPIATGPLGERHTVIQHKVSCSPCFERECPFGHYECMTKVTPEEVAAAVLKASGVTG
;
A
#
# COMPACT_ATOMS: atom_id res chain seq x y z
N MET A 1 22.69 -14.71 38.04
CA MET A 1 23.77 -13.88 37.44
C MET A 1 23.20 -13.16 36.23
N GLY A 2 23.44 -11.85 36.14
CA GLY A 2 22.90 -11.00 35.06
C GLY A 2 22.38 -9.64 35.54
N SER A 3 23.08 -9.01 36.50
CA SER A 3 22.92 -7.59 36.81
C SER A 3 23.43 -6.78 35.62
N ALA A 4 22.50 -6.30 34.79
CA ALA A 4 22.80 -5.36 33.74
C ALA A 4 21.57 -4.49 33.49
N LYS A 5 21.36 -3.46 34.32
CA LYS A 5 20.56 -2.30 33.93
C LYS A 5 20.96 -1.06 34.73
N GLU A 6 21.28 -0.01 33.96
CA GLU A 6 21.10 1.41 34.28
C GLU A 6 22.24 2.14 35.03
N SER A 7 23.35 2.34 34.32
CA SER A 7 23.96 3.67 34.29
C SER A 7 23.18 4.54 33.29
N THR A 8 22.04 5.08 33.69
CA THR A 8 21.49 6.25 32.97
C THR A 8 22.43 7.41 33.23
N SER A 9 23.10 7.93 32.19
CA SER A 9 24.06 9.03 32.35
C SER A 9 23.45 10.17 33.18
N LEU A 10 24.25 10.75 34.07
CA LEU A 10 23.83 11.87 34.94
C LEU A 10 23.10 12.96 34.13
N VAL A 11 23.57 13.24 32.91
CA VAL A 11 22.94 14.18 31.96
C VAL A 11 21.50 13.79 31.63
N LYS A 12 21.21 12.52 31.32
CA LYS A 12 19.86 12.05 31.02
C LYS A 12 18.94 12.17 32.23
N ARG A 13 19.47 11.82 33.42
CA ARG A 13 18.73 11.89 34.69
C ARG A 13 18.40 13.35 35.05
N THR A 14 19.37 14.25 34.95
CA THR A 14 19.16 15.70 35.15
C THR A 14 18.17 16.28 34.14
N GLY A 15 18.28 15.93 32.86
CA GLY A 15 17.34 16.40 31.83
C GLY A 15 15.89 15.95 32.08
N GLN A 16 15.69 14.70 32.51
CA GLN A 16 14.38 14.21 32.89
C GLN A 16 13.83 14.89 34.15
N TRP A 17 14.68 15.22 35.13
CA TRP A 17 14.26 15.99 36.30
C TRP A 17 13.89 17.43 35.94
N ILE A 18 14.65 18.10 35.07
CA ILE A 18 14.31 19.45 34.57
C ILE A 18 12.96 19.42 33.86
N ALA A 19 12.70 18.42 33.01
CA ALA A 19 11.40 18.26 32.35
C ALA A 19 10.26 18.07 33.36
N TYR A 20 10.51 17.32 34.44
CA TYR A 20 9.56 17.18 35.55
C TYR A 20 9.35 18.52 36.27
N ALA A 21 10.41 19.26 36.60
CA ALA A 21 10.30 20.57 37.24
C ALA A 21 9.51 21.56 36.38
N LEU A 22 9.78 21.62 35.08
CA LEU A 22 9.02 22.45 34.13
C LEU A 22 7.54 22.06 34.09
N PHE A 23 7.24 20.76 34.05
CA PHE A 23 5.87 20.27 34.13
C PHE A 23 5.18 20.73 35.42
N ARG A 24 5.88 20.69 36.57
CA ARG A 24 5.36 21.18 37.86
C ARG A 24 5.16 22.69 37.89
N CYS A 25 6.02 23.47 37.23
CA CYS A 25 5.84 24.90 37.08
C CYS A 25 4.58 25.22 36.26
N VAL A 26 4.38 24.52 35.13
CA VAL A 26 3.16 24.66 34.32
C VAL A 26 1.92 24.32 35.14
N GLU A 27 1.92 23.20 35.88
CA GLU A 27 0.83 22.86 36.79
C GLU A 27 0.59 23.94 37.86
N GLY A 28 1.65 24.52 38.41
CA GLY A 28 1.57 25.63 39.37
C GLY A 28 0.83 26.84 38.80
N VAL A 29 1.14 27.23 37.57
CA VAL A 29 0.44 28.30 36.85
C VAL A 29 -1.02 27.91 36.61
N MET A 30 -1.28 26.70 36.09
CA MET A 30 -2.65 26.23 35.84
C MET A 30 -3.49 26.21 37.12
N ARG A 31 -2.88 25.88 38.28
CA ARG A 31 -3.57 25.88 39.58
C ARG A 31 -4.18 27.23 39.93
N LEU A 32 -3.56 28.34 39.54
CA LEU A 32 -4.03 29.70 39.86
C LEU A 32 -5.14 30.19 38.92
N LEU A 33 -5.26 29.60 37.73
CA LEU A 33 -6.21 30.06 36.71
C LEU A 33 -7.58 29.36 36.82
N PRO A 34 -8.71 30.07 36.62
CA PRO A 34 -10.01 29.44 36.47
C PRO A 34 -10.07 28.53 35.24
N LEU A 35 -10.80 27.42 35.32
CA LEU A 35 -10.88 26.42 34.25
C LEU A 35 -11.39 27.02 32.92
N ILE A 36 -12.35 27.94 32.99
CA ILE A 36 -12.89 28.66 31.83
C ILE A 36 -11.83 29.52 31.11
N VAL A 37 -10.92 30.15 31.87
CA VAL A 37 -9.82 30.97 31.32
C VAL A 37 -8.84 30.05 30.61
N ILE A 38 -8.45 28.94 31.25
CA ILE A 38 -7.58 27.92 30.66
C ILE A 38 -8.16 27.39 29.34
N TRP A 39 -9.47 27.13 29.31
CA TRP A 39 -10.16 26.67 28.11
C TRP A 39 -10.08 27.69 26.96
N TRP A 40 -10.38 28.97 27.21
CA TRP A 40 -10.27 30.02 26.19
C TRP A 40 -8.83 30.23 25.72
N THR A 41 -7.86 30.25 26.64
CA THR A 41 -6.43 30.31 26.30
C THR A 41 -6.04 29.14 25.40
N GLY A 42 -6.48 27.92 25.71
CA GLY A 42 -6.22 26.76 24.88
C GLY A 42 -6.83 26.87 23.49
N ARG A 43 -8.03 27.42 23.32
CA ARG A 43 -8.61 27.68 21.99
C ARG A 43 -7.83 28.70 21.19
N ALA A 44 -7.37 29.77 21.83
CA ALA A 44 -6.52 30.78 21.18
C ALA A 44 -5.21 30.14 20.69
N LEU A 45 -4.54 29.39 21.56
CA LEU A 45 -3.33 28.65 21.21
C LEU A 45 -3.56 27.60 20.13
N GLY A 46 -4.68 26.87 20.17
CA GLY A 46 -5.06 25.91 19.14
C GLY A 46 -5.28 26.57 17.77
N THR A 47 -5.83 27.78 17.75
CA THR A 47 -5.95 28.58 16.51
C THR A 47 -4.59 28.89 15.92
N VAL A 48 -3.65 29.38 16.74
CA VAL A 48 -2.27 29.63 16.31
C VAL A 48 -1.58 28.33 15.86
N ALA A 49 -1.75 27.26 16.61
CA ALA A 49 -1.16 25.95 16.33
C ALA A 49 -1.63 25.39 14.97
N TYR A 50 -2.88 25.61 14.56
CA TYR A 50 -3.35 25.19 13.24
C TYR A 50 -2.52 25.81 12.10
N TYR A 51 -2.14 27.09 12.22
CA TYR A 51 -1.37 27.78 11.19
C TYR A 51 0.12 27.43 11.22
N VAL A 52 0.70 27.27 12.42
CA VAL A 52 2.14 27.04 12.61
C VAL A 52 2.51 25.55 12.52
N ALA A 53 1.67 24.64 13.01
CA ALA A 53 1.96 23.21 13.07
C ALA A 53 1.59 22.48 11.77
N GLY A 54 2.20 22.90 10.64
CA GLY A 54 1.85 22.43 9.29
C GLY A 54 1.81 20.91 9.14
N LYS A 55 2.75 20.17 9.74
CA LYS A 55 2.78 18.69 9.71
C LYS A 55 1.51 18.07 10.32
N TYR A 56 1.12 18.51 11.52
CA TYR A 56 -0.06 17.98 12.21
C TYR A 56 -1.35 18.44 11.54
N ARG A 57 -1.39 19.66 10.98
CA ARG A 57 -2.51 20.13 10.16
C ARG A 57 -2.74 19.21 8.97
N GLN A 58 -1.68 18.87 8.22
CA GLN A 58 -1.80 17.99 7.05
C GLN A 58 -2.24 16.58 7.46
N LEU A 59 -1.74 16.06 8.58
CA LEU A 59 -2.17 14.76 9.12
C LEU A 59 -3.67 14.76 9.49
N ALA A 60 -4.13 15.79 10.20
CA ALA A 60 -5.55 15.91 10.55
C ALA A 60 -6.44 16.02 9.30
N LEU A 61 -6.06 16.84 8.33
CA LEU A 61 -6.78 16.96 7.05
C LEU A 61 -6.79 15.65 6.25
N HIS A 62 -5.68 14.91 6.24
CA HIS A 62 -5.60 13.60 5.59
C HIS A 62 -6.57 12.61 6.22
N ASN A 63 -6.57 12.51 7.55
CA ASN A 63 -7.48 11.64 8.28
C ASN A 63 -8.94 12.04 8.12
N LEU A 64 -9.26 13.34 8.17
CA LEU A 64 -10.60 13.85 7.93
C LEU A 64 -11.07 13.61 6.49
N ARG A 65 -10.16 13.65 5.50
CA ARG A 65 -10.48 13.30 4.12
C ARG A 65 -10.82 11.82 3.96
N ILE A 66 -10.08 10.94 4.64
CA ILE A 66 -10.44 9.52 4.69
C ILE A 66 -11.82 9.37 5.33
N ALA A 67 -12.06 9.99 6.48
CA ALA A 67 -13.29 9.78 7.23
C ALA A 67 -14.55 10.40 6.58
N TYR A 68 -14.43 11.60 6.03
CA TYR A 68 -15.56 12.42 5.59
C TYR A 68 -15.42 12.98 4.17
N GLY A 69 -14.37 12.65 3.42
CA GLY A 69 -14.13 13.24 2.10
C GLY A 69 -15.15 12.88 1.02
N ARG A 70 -15.97 11.84 1.24
CA ARG A 70 -17.13 11.50 0.40
C ARG A 70 -18.39 12.29 0.78
N GLU A 71 -18.45 12.79 2.01
CA GLU A 71 -19.61 13.47 2.60
C GLU A 71 -19.46 14.99 2.62
N LYS A 72 -18.21 15.48 2.61
CA LYS A 72 -17.86 16.88 2.87
C LYS A 72 -16.86 17.42 1.87
N ASN A 73 -17.02 18.69 1.53
CA ASN A 73 -16.12 19.38 0.62
C ASN A 73 -14.79 19.80 1.31
N PRO A 74 -13.74 20.18 0.54
CA PRO A 74 -12.45 20.53 1.11
C PRO A 74 -12.44 21.74 2.07
N ASP A 75 -13.41 22.66 1.96
CA ASP A 75 -13.53 23.81 2.87
C ASP A 75 -14.14 23.38 4.20
N GLU A 76 -15.17 22.54 4.20
CA GLU A 76 -15.76 21.96 5.42
C GLU A 76 -14.73 21.15 6.20
N LEU A 77 -13.93 20.31 5.52
CA LEU A 77 -12.85 19.56 6.16
C LEU A 77 -11.81 20.48 6.82
N ARG A 78 -11.51 21.64 6.20
CA ARG A 78 -10.63 22.66 6.78
C ARG A 78 -11.23 23.29 8.03
N HIS A 79 -12.52 23.61 8.02
CA HIS A 79 -13.22 24.13 9.20
C HIS A 79 -13.25 23.10 10.34
N MET A 80 -13.51 21.82 10.04
CA MET A 80 -13.45 20.73 11.01
C MET A 80 -12.04 20.60 11.62
N ALA A 81 -10.99 20.64 10.80
CA ALA A 81 -9.61 20.59 11.29
C ALA A 81 -9.28 21.79 12.22
N GLN A 82 -9.71 23.01 11.86
CA GLN A 82 -9.54 24.18 12.73
C GLN A 82 -10.28 24.03 14.06
N ALA A 83 -11.54 23.57 14.02
CA ALA A 83 -12.34 23.33 15.21
C ALA A 83 -11.71 22.26 16.11
N HIS A 84 -11.21 21.18 15.51
CA HIS A 84 -10.46 20.15 16.21
C HIS A 84 -9.23 20.71 16.93
N PHE A 85 -8.39 21.51 16.26
CA PHE A 85 -7.20 22.10 16.89
C PHE A 85 -7.55 23.00 18.08
N LYS A 86 -8.62 23.81 17.97
CA LYS A 86 -9.11 24.64 19.07
C LYS A 86 -9.56 23.78 20.26
N SER A 87 -10.35 22.74 20.00
CA SER A 87 -10.82 21.79 21.01
C SER A 87 -9.65 21.04 21.66
N LEU A 88 -8.75 20.47 20.86
CA LEU A 88 -7.60 19.70 21.31
C LEU A 88 -6.73 20.47 22.30
N PHE A 89 -6.35 21.71 21.96
CA PHE A 89 -5.51 22.52 22.86
C PHE A 89 -6.26 22.97 24.11
N ALA A 90 -7.54 23.30 24.01
CA ALA A 90 -8.37 23.61 25.18
C ALA A 90 -8.43 22.42 26.15
N ASN A 91 -8.67 21.22 25.62
CA ASN A 91 -8.81 20.00 26.39
C ASN A 91 -7.47 19.51 26.98
N VAL A 92 -6.37 19.61 26.23
CA VAL A 92 -5.03 19.29 26.76
C VAL A 92 -4.66 20.23 27.92
N LEU A 93 -4.90 21.54 27.79
CA LEU A 93 -4.63 22.49 28.87
C LEU A 93 -5.52 22.25 30.09
N CYS A 94 -6.82 22.00 29.88
CA CYS A 94 -7.73 21.62 30.96
C CYS A 94 -7.25 20.34 31.66
N GLY A 95 -6.74 19.35 30.90
CA GLY A 95 -6.17 18.10 31.42
C GLY A 95 -5.00 18.30 32.40
N PHE A 96 -4.22 19.39 32.30
CA PHE A 96 -3.22 19.72 33.33
C PHE A 96 -3.85 20.25 34.63
N LYS A 97 -5.01 20.90 34.54
CA LYS A 97 -5.73 21.47 35.68
C LYS A 97 -6.56 20.42 36.43
N LEU A 98 -7.21 19.48 35.72
CA LEU A 98 -8.15 18.53 36.34
C LEU A 98 -7.56 17.76 37.52
N PRO A 99 -6.32 17.22 37.47
CA PRO A 99 -5.72 16.48 38.58
C PRO A 99 -5.38 17.35 39.81
N LEU A 100 -5.54 18.67 39.71
CA LEU A 100 -5.30 19.64 40.78
C LEU A 100 -6.62 20.12 41.43
N MET A 101 -7.76 19.75 40.85
CA MET A 101 -9.10 20.07 41.37
C MET A 101 -9.59 18.96 42.30
N ASN A 102 -10.47 19.29 43.22
CA ASN A 102 -11.22 18.28 43.95
C ASN A 102 -12.33 17.72 43.03
N GLU A 103 -12.82 16.52 43.36
CA GLU A 103 -13.81 15.82 42.54
C GLU A 103 -15.16 16.54 42.51
N ALA A 104 -15.59 17.12 43.62
CA ALA A 104 -16.89 17.81 43.73
C ALA A 104 -17.00 19.01 42.78
N ASP A 105 -15.93 19.81 42.69
CA ASP A 105 -15.84 20.93 41.76
C ASP A 105 -15.78 20.44 40.32
N LEU A 106 -15.05 19.34 40.06
CA LEU A 106 -14.96 18.76 38.73
C LEU A 106 -16.31 18.21 38.23
N CYS A 107 -17.10 17.59 39.11
CA CYS A 107 -18.44 17.08 38.78
C CYS A 107 -19.40 18.19 38.31
N ARG A 108 -19.19 19.45 38.70
CA ARG A 108 -19.98 20.59 38.18
C ARG A 108 -19.76 20.86 36.69
N HIS A 109 -18.65 20.37 36.14
CA HIS A 109 -18.27 20.52 34.74
C HIS A 109 -18.57 19.28 33.89
N VAL A 110 -19.03 18.18 34.51
CA VAL A 110 -19.19 16.88 33.84
C VAL A 110 -20.63 16.41 33.98
N ARG A 111 -21.28 16.14 32.85
CA ARG A 111 -22.56 15.44 32.80
C ARG A 111 -22.33 14.01 32.32
N SER A 112 -22.95 13.05 32.99
CA SER A 112 -22.91 11.63 32.60
C SER A 112 -24.19 11.22 31.89
N GLU A 113 -24.08 10.39 30.85
CA GLU A 113 -25.19 9.80 30.10
C GLU A 113 -24.91 8.32 29.86
N GLY A 114 -25.88 7.44 30.11
CA GLY A 114 -25.74 6.02 29.83
C GLY A 114 -24.99 5.21 30.88
N ILE A 115 -24.53 5.83 31.97
CA ILE A 115 -23.77 5.16 33.05
C ILE A 115 -24.60 4.10 33.76
N GLU A 116 -25.93 4.23 33.75
CA GLU A 116 -26.87 3.23 34.25
C GLU A 116 -26.67 1.84 33.61
N ARG A 117 -26.15 1.79 32.37
CA ARG A 117 -25.83 0.52 31.68
C ARG A 117 -24.65 -0.19 32.33
N ALA A 118 -23.63 0.57 32.70
CA ALA A 118 -22.47 0.04 33.42
C ALA A 118 -22.87 -0.36 34.85
N GLN A 119 -23.74 0.41 35.50
CA GLN A 119 -24.26 0.05 36.82
C GLN A 119 -25.07 -1.25 36.76
N ALA A 120 -25.97 -1.40 35.79
CA ALA A 120 -26.75 -2.63 35.61
C ALA A 120 -25.87 -3.86 35.35
N ALA A 121 -24.78 -3.72 34.59
CA ALA A 121 -23.81 -4.79 34.36
C ALA A 121 -23.11 -5.23 35.67
N PHE A 122 -22.73 -4.27 36.51
CA PHE A 122 -22.11 -4.54 37.80
C PHE A 122 -23.08 -5.18 38.79
N ASP A 123 -24.31 -4.67 38.88
CA ASP A 123 -25.35 -5.21 39.76
C ASP A 123 -25.68 -6.67 39.37
N ALA A 124 -25.52 -7.02 38.08
CA ALA A 124 -25.63 -8.39 37.57
C ALA A 124 -24.37 -9.26 37.79
N GLY A 125 -23.35 -8.76 38.49
CA GLY A 125 -22.10 -9.48 38.77
C GLY A 125 -21.23 -9.72 37.53
N ARG A 126 -21.43 -8.96 36.44
CA ARG A 126 -20.65 -9.12 35.21
C ARG A 126 -19.47 -8.15 35.20
N PRO A 127 -18.25 -8.62 34.84
CA PRO A 127 -17.12 -7.72 34.62
C PRO A 127 -17.40 -6.70 33.51
N ILE A 128 -16.80 -5.52 33.59
CA ILE A 128 -17.04 -4.43 32.64
C ILE A 128 -15.73 -4.08 31.93
N LEU A 129 -15.77 -4.08 30.60
CA LEU A 129 -14.68 -3.59 29.75
C LEU A 129 -15.13 -2.31 29.06
N ASN A 130 -14.57 -1.18 29.48
CA ASN A 130 -14.84 0.09 28.82
C ASN A 130 -13.88 0.31 27.65
N LEU A 131 -14.43 0.58 26.47
CA LEU A 131 -13.64 0.97 25.31
C LEU A 131 -13.51 2.49 25.31
N VAL A 132 -12.32 2.96 25.66
CA VAL A 132 -12.03 4.39 25.78
C VAL A 132 -11.46 4.91 24.47
N LEU A 133 -11.85 6.13 24.09
CA LEU A 133 -11.34 6.83 22.92
C LEU A 133 -10.47 8.03 23.33
N HIS A 134 -9.47 8.37 22.52
CA HIS A 134 -8.75 9.63 22.62
C HIS A 134 -9.63 10.76 22.07
N ALA A 135 -10.56 11.22 22.89
CA ALA A 135 -11.51 12.28 22.54
C ALA A 135 -11.65 13.33 23.64
N SER A 136 -11.81 14.58 23.24
CA SER A 136 -11.98 15.74 24.14
C SER A 136 -10.99 15.70 25.31
N CYS A 137 -11.45 15.95 26.54
CA CYS A 137 -10.67 15.80 27.75
C CYS A 137 -10.85 14.39 28.35
N TRP A 138 -10.32 13.37 27.68
CA TRP A 138 -10.44 11.97 28.12
C TRP A 138 -9.87 11.73 29.53
N GLU A 139 -9.01 12.61 30.05
CA GLU A 139 -8.49 12.56 31.42
C GLU A 139 -9.61 12.55 32.48
N ILE A 140 -10.77 13.16 32.18
CA ILE A 140 -11.99 13.13 33.01
C ILE A 140 -12.32 11.70 33.41
N LEU A 141 -12.13 10.75 32.50
CA LEU A 141 -12.41 9.35 32.73
C LEU A 141 -11.65 8.72 33.90
N THR A 142 -10.60 9.39 34.39
CA THR A 142 -9.82 8.91 35.53
C THR A 142 -9.77 9.92 36.67
N GLN A 143 -10.48 11.06 36.54
CA GLN A 143 -10.52 12.12 37.57
C GLN A 143 -11.86 12.17 38.33
N VAL A 144 -12.94 11.60 37.79
CA VAL A 144 -14.26 11.56 38.44
C VAL A 144 -14.72 10.11 38.69
N PRO A 145 -14.06 9.33 39.57
CA PRO A 145 -14.51 7.97 39.88
C PRO A 145 -16.00 7.88 40.32
N SER A 146 -16.54 8.92 40.98
CA SER A 146 -17.96 8.98 41.36
C SER A 146 -18.93 9.14 40.20
N ALA A 147 -18.47 9.58 39.02
CA ALA A 147 -19.28 9.69 37.81
C ALA A 147 -19.48 8.34 37.09
N TYR A 148 -18.88 7.27 37.63
CA TYR A 148 -18.96 5.89 37.14
C TYR A 148 -19.83 5.00 38.04
N VAL A 149 -19.62 3.69 37.93
CA VAL A 149 -20.31 2.64 38.67
C VAL A 149 -19.98 2.73 40.16
N ARG A 150 -21.00 2.86 41.00
CA ARG A 150 -20.83 2.97 42.45
C ARG A 150 -20.41 1.63 43.04
N GLY A 151 -19.46 1.66 43.98
CA GLY A 151 -18.97 0.45 44.67
C GLY A 151 -17.99 -0.40 43.85
N HIS A 152 -17.67 -0.02 42.62
CA HIS A 152 -16.80 -0.77 41.73
C HIS A 152 -15.31 -0.49 41.99
N LYS A 153 -14.46 -1.50 41.80
CA LYS A 153 -13.02 -1.28 41.62
C LYS A 153 -12.73 -0.89 40.17
N ALA A 154 -12.19 0.30 39.97
CA ALA A 154 -11.82 0.80 38.64
C ALA A 154 -10.35 0.49 38.33
N GLY A 155 -10.09 0.09 37.09
CA GLY A 155 -8.76 -0.16 36.58
C GLY A 155 -8.57 0.40 35.17
N ALA A 156 -7.32 0.60 34.78
CA ALA A 156 -6.99 1.06 33.44
C ALA A 156 -5.71 0.40 32.92
N ILE A 157 -5.72 0.07 31.64
CA ILE A 157 -4.49 -0.33 30.94
C ILE A 157 -3.74 0.94 30.55
N TYR A 158 -2.48 1.02 30.97
CA TYR A 158 -1.65 2.21 30.81
C TYR A 158 -0.30 1.85 30.17
N GLN A 159 0.33 2.85 29.55
CA GLN A 159 1.68 2.75 29.03
C GLN A 159 2.63 3.60 29.86
N SER A 160 3.58 2.96 30.54
CA SER A 160 4.59 3.65 31.35
C SER A 160 5.30 4.79 30.61
N LEU A 161 5.34 5.96 31.24
CA LEU A 161 6.04 7.14 30.74
C LEU A 161 7.55 6.94 30.85
N ARG A 162 8.29 7.35 29.82
CA ARG A 162 9.76 7.23 29.79
C ARG A 162 10.47 8.04 30.88
N ASN A 163 9.82 9.09 31.39
CA ASN A 163 10.34 9.91 32.47
C ASN A 163 9.86 9.31 33.81
N PRO A 164 10.77 8.81 34.67
CA PRO A 164 10.39 8.09 35.87
C PRO A 164 9.67 8.96 36.91
N TRP A 165 10.00 10.25 37.03
CA TRP A 165 9.33 11.16 37.97
C TRP A 165 7.91 11.50 37.53
N LEU A 166 7.70 11.74 36.24
CA LEU A 166 6.36 11.95 35.70
C LEU A 166 5.53 10.65 35.81
N ASN A 167 6.13 9.50 35.52
CA ASN A 167 5.46 8.20 35.70
C ASN A 167 5.01 8.00 37.15
N ALA A 168 5.92 8.20 38.11
CA ALA A 168 5.62 8.08 39.54
C ALA A 168 4.53 9.06 39.99
N LEU A 169 4.52 10.29 39.46
CA LEU A 169 3.48 11.27 39.76
C LEU A 169 2.10 10.82 39.26
N VAL A 170 2.02 10.31 38.03
CA VAL A 170 0.77 9.80 37.44
C VAL A 170 0.26 8.60 38.25
N LEU A 171 1.12 7.61 38.52
CA LEU A 171 0.77 6.43 39.31
C LEU A 171 0.21 6.83 40.68
N ARG A 172 0.96 7.66 41.43
CA ARG A 172 0.55 8.12 42.77
C ARG A 172 -0.79 8.87 42.75
N ARG A 173 -1.08 9.65 41.71
CA ARG A 173 -2.35 10.37 41.60
C ARG A 173 -3.52 9.43 41.32
N ARG A 174 -3.32 8.43 40.47
CA ARG A 174 -4.36 7.45 40.11
C ARG A 174 -4.65 6.48 41.26
N GLU A 175 -3.62 6.02 41.97
CA GLU A 175 -3.77 5.20 43.17
C GLU A 175 -4.55 5.93 44.27
N LYS A 176 -4.29 7.23 44.46
CA LYS A 176 -5.06 8.07 45.41
C LYS A 176 -6.55 8.16 45.08
N LEU A 177 -6.91 8.03 43.81
CA LEU A 177 -8.31 8.02 43.34
C LEU A 177 -8.89 6.59 43.28
N GLY A 178 -8.16 5.59 43.79
CA GLY A 178 -8.64 4.19 43.88
C GLY A 178 -8.47 3.37 42.60
N TYR A 179 -7.70 3.83 41.61
CA TYR A 179 -7.50 3.10 40.36
C TYR A 179 -6.40 2.05 40.45
N ALA A 180 -6.67 0.84 39.95
CA ALA A 180 -5.68 -0.18 39.67
C ALA A 180 -5.09 0.02 38.25
N LEU A 181 -3.79 0.32 38.14
CA LEU A 181 -3.14 0.53 36.86
C LEU A 181 -2.36 -0.72 36.42
N PHE A 182 -2.58 -1.12 35.17
CA PHE A 182 -1.92 -2.29 34.57
C PHE A 182 -1.04 -1.84 33.40
N ASP A 183 0.27 -2.07 33.49
CA ASP A 183 1.17 -1.77 32.38
C ASP A 183 0.90 -2.74 31.22
N ARG A 184 0.65 -2.19 30.02
CA ARG A 184 0.44 -2.97 28.79
C ARG A 184 1.60 -3.94 28.47
N GLN A 185 2.81 -3.67 28.95
CA GLN A 185 4.00 -4.52 28.74
C GLN A 185 4.11 -5.67 29.74
N ALA A 186 3.42 -5.59 30.88
CA ALA A 186 3.46 -6.62 31.93
C ALA A 186 2.56 -7.83 31.65
N GLY A 187 1.92 -7.86 30.48
CA GLY A 187 0.99 -8.91 30.06
C GLY A 187 -0.42 -8.74 30.62
N PHE A 188 -1.34 -9.59 30.16
CA PHE A 188 -2.79 -9.44 30.42
C PHE A 188 -3.31 -10.30 31.58
N ASN A 189 -2.48 -11.07 32.27
CA ASN A 189 -2.95 -11.97 33.34
C ASN A 189 -3.51 -11.22 34.55
N ALA A 190 -2.81 -10.16 34.99
CA ALA A 190 -3.25 -9.33 36.11
C ALA A 190 -4.57 -8.59 35.82
N PRO A 191 -4.74 -7.87 34.68
CA PRO A 191 -6.02 -7.23 34.38
C PRO A 191 -7.16 -8.25 34.20
N MET A 192 -6.88 -9.42 33.63
CA MET A 192 -7.86 -10.51 33.52
C MET A 192 -8.34 -11.03 34.89
N LYS A 193 -7.42 -11.19 35.86
CA LYS A 193 -7.76 -11.57 37.23
C LYS A 193 -8.61 -10.49 37.90
N PHE A 194 -8.19 -9.23 37.78
CA PHE A 194 -8.92 -8.09 38.32
C PHE A 194 -10.36 -8.01 37.79
N MET A 195 -10.57 -8.23 36.48
CA MET A 195 -11.91 -8.27 35.89
C MET A 195 -12.78 -9.38 36.48
N ARG A 196 -12.25 -10.61 36.64
CA ARG A 196 -13.01 -11.73 37.23
C ARG A 196 -13.44 -11.50 38.67
N GLU A 197 -12.71 -10.67 39.42
CA GLU A 197 -13.09 -10.21 40.75
C GLU A 197 -14.15 -9.09 40.70
N CYS A 198 -14.96 -9.06 39.63
CA CYS A 198 -15.91 -7.99 39.27
C CYS A 198 -15.22 -6.62 39.23
N GLY A 199 -14.14 -6.53 38.45
CA GLY A 199 -13.37 -5.30 38.18
C GLY A 199 -13.73 -4.65 36.84
N GLN A 200 -13.70 -3.32 36.78
CA GLN A 200 -14.01 -2.53 35.59
C GLN A 200 -12.69 -2.05 35.01
N ILE A 201 -12.41 -2.35 33.75
CA ILE A 201 -11.17 -1.94 33.09
C ILE A 201 -11.45 -1.04 31.89
N GLY A 202 -10.80 0.13 31.86
CA GLY A 202 -10.72 0.98 30.67
C GLY A 202 -9.55 0.59 29.77
N VAL A 203 -9.81 0.46 28.47
CA VAL A 203 -8.82 0.18 27.43
C VAL A 203 -8.98 1.14 26.26
N LEU A 204 -7.88 1.79 25.86
CA LEU A 204 -7.84 2.61 24.65
C LEU A 204 -7.74 1.73 23.41
N VAL A 205 -8.69 1.87 22.48
CA VAL A 205 -8.83 0.96 21.31
C VAL A 205 -8.74 1.65 19.95
N ASP A 206 -8.68 2.97 19.93
CA ASP A 206 -8.82 3.80 18.73
C ASP A 206 -7.48 4.14 18.05
N GLN A 207 -6.35 3.65 18.56
CA GLN A 207 -5.04 3.85 17.94
C GLN A 207 -4.68 2.71 16.97
N HIS A 208 -3.71 2.98 16.08
CA HIS A 208 -3.11 1.95 15.23
C HIS A 208 -2.47 0.83 16.07
N ALA A 209 -2.93 -0.40 15.88
CA ALA A 209 -2.50 -1.57 16.66
C ALA A 209 -1.13 -2.16 16.25
N GLY A 210 -0.40 -1.46 15.38
CA GLY A 210 0.78 -1.98 14.69
C GLY A 210 0.39 -2.85 13.50
N TYR A 211 1.37 -3.39 12.79
CA TYR A 211 1.10 -4.11 11.55
C TYR A 211 0.43 -5.47 11.78
N GLN A 212 0.59 -6.09 12.95
CA GLN A 212 0.04 -7.43 13.25
C GLN A 212 -1.38 -7.43 13.82
N GLY A 213 -2.06 -6.28 13.81
CA GLY A 213 -3.48 -6.20 14.19
C GLY A 213 -4.40 -6.85 13.15
N LEU A 214 -5.68 -6.92 13.48
CA LEU A 214 -6.72 -7.31 12.53
C LEU A 214 -6.99 -6.13 11.59
N TRP A 215 -6.91 -6.31 10.28
CA TRP A 215 -7.25 -5.26 9.33
C TRP A 215 -8.75 -5.32 9.03
N CYS A 216 -9.48 -4.29 9.40
CA CYS A 216 -10.92 -4.20 9.14
C CYS A 216 -11.31 -2.77 8.73
N PRO A 217 -12.45 -2.58 8.04
CA PRO A 217 -12.93 -1.25 7.69
C PRO A 217 -13.09 -0.35 8.92
N PHE A 218 -12.59 0.88 8.82
CA PHE A 218 -12.82 1.99 9.73
C PHE A 218 -12.98 3.27 8.91
N PHE A 219 -14.17 3.87 8.92
CA PHE A 219 -14.62 4.85 7.93
C PHE A 219 -14.44 4.36 6.49
N ASP A 220 -14.84 3.11 6.23
CA ASP A 220 -14.69 2.44 4.93
C ASP A 220 -13.25 2.40 4.40
N ARG A 221 -12.22 2.56 5.24
CA ARG A 221 -10.81 2.33 4.87
C ARG A 221 -10.20 1.30 5.81
N LEU A 222 -9.43 0.35 5.28
CA LEU A 222 -8.79 -0.68 6.10
C LEU A 222 -7.84 -0.05 7.13
N ALA A 223 -8.07 -0.36 8.40
CA ALA A 223 -7.24 0.08 9.52
C ALA A 223 -6.87 -1.12 10.40
N SER A 224 -5.63 -1.13 10.89
CA SER A 224 -5.16 -2.16 11.81
C SER A 224 -5.71 -1.93 13.22
N THR A 225 -6.51 -2.86 13.70
CA THR A 225 -7.28 -2.78 14.95
C THR A 225 -6.81 -3.84 15.95
N THR A 226 -6.80 -3.46 17.23
CA THR A 226 -6.34 -4.33 18.31
C THR A 226 -7.42 -5.32 18.70
N THR A 227 -7.06 -6.60 18.77
CA THR A 227 -7.98 -7.67 19.21
C THR A 227 -7.91 -7.91 20.72
N ILE A 228 -7.07 -7.15 21.44
CA ILE A 228 -6.86 -7.33 22.88
C ILE A 228 -8.15 -7.12 23.66
N ALA A 229 -8.93 -6.08 23.34
CA ALA A 229 -10.19 -5.79 24.01
C ALA A 229 -11.19 -6.94 23.85
N ALA A 230 -11.37 -7.43 22.61
CA ALA A 230 -12.23 -8.57 22.33
C ALA A 230 -11.78 -9.84 23.06
N LEU A 231 -10.48 -10.15 23.05
CA LEU A 231 -9.93 -11.30 23.76
C LEU A 231 -10.13 -11.22 25.27
N MET A 232 -9.98 -10.03 25.86
CA MET A 232 -10.23 -9.81 27.29
C MET A 232 -11.70 -10.03 27.63
N ALA A 233 -12.59 -9.43 26.83
CA ALA A 233 -14.03 -9.57 27.01
C ALA A 233 -14.49 -11.02 26.95
N MET A 234 -14.12 -11.76 25.90
CA MET A 234 -14.52 -13.16 25.74
C MET A 234 -14.00 -14.06 26.86
N ARG A 235 -12.74 -13.87 27.29
CA ARG A 235 -12.12 -14.71 28.34
C ARG A 235 -12.59 -14.38 29.77
N THR A 236 -13.27 -13.24 29.96
CA THR A 236 -13.85 -12.83 31.25
C THR A 236 -15.37 -12.81 31.24
N ASN A 237 -16.00 -13.06 30.10
CA ASN A 237 -17.43 -12.84 29.87
C ASN A 237 -17.89 -11.40 30.23
N ALA A 238 -17.02 -10.42 29.96
CA ALA A 238 -17.29 -9.02 30.31
C ALA A 238 -18.27 -8.36 29.35
N VAL A 239 -19.05 -7.42 29.89
CA VAL A 239 -19.85 -6.46 29.12
C VAL A 239 -18.89 -5.47 28.45
N VAL A 240 -19.03 -5.29 27.14
CA VAL A 240 -18.19 -4.38 26.37
C VAL A 240 -18.94 -3.07 26.13
N LEU A 241 -18.54 -1.99 26.82
CA LEU A 241 -19.22 -0.70 26.78
C LEU A 241 -18.30 0.37 26.15
N PRO A 242 -18.66 0.91 24.97
CA PRO A 242 -17.95 2.06 24.40
C PRO A 242 -18.16 3.31 25.26
N MET A 243 -17.09 4.06 25.52
CA MET A 243 -17.14 5.31 26.28
C MET A 243 -16.36 6.42 25.58
N MET A 244 -17.03 7.56 25.40
CA MET A 244 -16.41 8.75 24.80
C MET A 244 -16.78 9.98 25.62
N VAL A 245 -15.82 10.90 25.75
CA VAL A 245 -16.03 12.23 26.31
C VAL A 245 -16.27 13.19 25.16
N TYR A 246 -17.34 13.97 25.26
CA TYR A 246 -17.73 15.01 24.31
C TYR A 246 -17.52 16.40 24.90
N ASP A 247 -17.25 17.39 24.05
CA ASP A 247 -17.29 18.80 24.42
C ASP A 247 -18.76 19.24 24.54
N ASP A 248 -19.15 19.80 25.69
CA ASP A 248 -20.53 20.26 26.01
C ASP A 248 -20.60 21.77 26.31
N GLY A 249 -19.63 22.50 25.76
CA GLY A 249 -19.47 23.94 25.89
C GLY A 249 -18.20 24.37 26.62
N PRO A 250 -18.09 25.65 26.98
CA PRO A 250 -16.89 26.21 27.58
C PRO A 250 -16.55 25.54 28.92
N ALA A 251 -15.43 24.81 28.96
CA ALA A 251 -15.01 24.01 30.12
C ALA A 251 -16.13 23.09 30.67
N ARG A 252 -16.96 22.51 29.81
CA ARG A 252 -17.97 21.51 30.18
C ARG A 252 -17.87 20.30 29.26
N TRP A 253 -18.09 19.12 29.82
CA TRP A 253 -17.94 17.86 29.13
C TRP A 253 -19.11 16.92 29.41
N ARG A 254 -19.41 16.08 28.42
CA ARG A 254 -20.44 15.06 28.50
C ARG A 254 -19.79 13.69 28.35
N LEU A 255 -19.82 12.91 29.43
CA LEU A 255 -19.34 11.54 29.49
C LEU A 255 -20.47 10.61 29.05
N VAL A 256 -20.28 9.93 27.92
CA VAL A 256 -21.28 9.03 27.35
C VAL A 256 -20.79 7.60 27.44
N CYS A 257 -21.61 6.74 28.03
CA CYS A 257 -21.47 5.28 27.97
C CYS A 257 -22.50 4.73 26.99
N ALA A 258 -22.02 4.26 25.84
CA ALA A 258 -22.85 3.75 24.76
C ALA A 258 -23.41 2.35 25.09
N PRO A 259 -24.41 1.85 24.32
CA PRO A 259 -24.90 0.49 24.46
C PRO A 259 -23.80 -0.58 24.34
N GLU A 260 -24.05 -1.74 24.95
CA GLU A 260 -23.15 -2.90 24.85
C GLU A 260 -22.94 -3.29 23.39
N VAL A 261 -21.69 -3.52 23.00
CA VAL A 261 -21.36 -4.01 21.65
C VAL A 261 -21.85 -5.45 21.53
N LYS A 262 -22.94 -5.66 20.78
CA LYS A 262 -23.51 -6.97 20.47
C LYS A 262 -23.70 -7.14 18.97
N SER A 263 -23.32 -8.30 18.45
CA SER A 263 -23.68 -8.80 17.11
C SER A 263 -23.56 -10.33 17.11
N ALA A 264 -24.26 -11.00 16.19
CA ALA A 264 -24.20 -12.46 16.05
C ALA A 264 -22.75 -12.96 15.85
N GLU A 265 -21.92 -12.21 15.12
CA GLU A 265 -20.49 -12.47 14.94
C GLU A 265 -19.63 -12.16 16.17
N ALA A 266 -19.98 -11.11 16.92
CA ALA A 266 -19.29 -10.71 18.14
C ALA A 266 -19.40 -11.76 19.26
N GLU A 267 -20.43 -12.57 19.23
CA GLU A 267 -20.64 -13.65 20.18
C GLU A 267 -19.81 -14.90 19.85
N GLN A 268 -19.34 -15.05 18.61
CA GLN A 268 -18.69 -16.27 18.13
C GLN A 268 -17.16 -16.18 18.13
N THR A 269 -16.58 -15.04 17.77
CA THR A 269 -15.12 -14.91 17.60
C THR A 269 -14.56 -13.58 18.07
N ALA A 270 -13.27 -13.58 18.44
CA ALA A 270 -12.57 -12.35 18.85
C ALA A 270 -12.42 -11.36 17.69
N ASP A 271 -12.34 -11.84 16.44
CA ASP A 271 -12.24 -10.97 15.27
C ASP A 271 -13.60 -10.33 14.95
N GLY A 272 -14.71 -11.09 15.03
CA GLY A 272 -16.07 -10.56 14.92
C GLY A 272 -16.36 -9.48 15.96
N LEU A 273 -16.01 -9.71 17.23
CA LEU A 273 -16.17 -8.70 18.29
C LEU A 273 -15.27 -7.48 18.03
N THR A 274 -14.06 -7.67 17.49
CA THR A 274 -13.17 -6.55 17.14
C THR A 274 -13.76 -5.69 16.03
N ILE A 275 -14.39 -6.29 15.02
CA ILE A 275 -15.09 -5.57 13.96
C ILE A 275 -16.27 -4.76 14.51
N ALA A 276 -17.10 -5.37 15.36
CA ALA A 276 -18.23 -4.70 16.00
C ALA A 276 -17.78 -3.54 16.90
N ILE A 277 -16.69 -3.72 17.64
CA ILE A 277 -16.04 -2.65 18.42
C ILE A 277 -15.64 -1.48 17.51
N ASN A 278 -15.02 -1.77 16.36
CA ASN A 278 -14.55 -0.73 15.44
C ASN A 278 -15.72 0.07 14.86
N ALA A 279 -16.84 -0.59 14.54
CA ALA A 279 -18.07 0.06 14.09
C ALA A 279 -18.72 0.94 15.17
N ALA A 280 -18.78 0.47 16.41
CA ALA A 280 -19.29 1.25 17.54
C ALA A 280 -18.42 2.49 17.81
N VAL A 281 -17.10 2.36 17.75
CA VAL A 281 -16.15 3.48 17.88
C VAL A 281 -16.33 4.49 16.76
N GLU A 282 -16.50 4.03 15.51
CA GLU A 282 -16.78 4.90 14.37
C GLU A 282 -18.08 5.71 14.59
N GLN A 283 -19.15 5.07 15.05
CA GLN A 283 -20.42 5.74 15.34
C GLN A 283 -20.26 6.87 16.37
N LEU A 284 -19.56 6.61 17.47
CA LEU A 284 -19.30 7.62 18.50
C LEU A 284 -18.52 8.83 17.97
N ILE A 285 -17.52 8.59 17.10
CA ILE A 285 -16.74 9.66 16.48
C ILE A 285 -17.62 10.48 15.54
N ARG A 286 -18.55 9.85 14.82
CA ARG A 286 -19.48 10.53 13.90
C ARG A 286 -20.45 11.47 14.63
N GLU A 287 -20.80 11.20 15.89
CA GLU A 287 -21.66 12.09 16.70
C GLU A 287 -21.03 13.47 16.93
N GLN A 288 -19.72 13.53 17.19
CA GLN A 288 -18.99 14.79 17.34
C GLN A 288 -17.57 14.68 16.77
N PRO A 289 -17.42 14.82 15.44
CA PRO A 289 -16.15 14.56 14.77
C PRO A 289 -15.00 15.40 15.31
N THR A 290 -15.23 16.66 15.69
CA THR A 290 -14.18 17.59 16.13
C THR A 290 -13.46 17.14 17.40
N SER A 291 -14.06 16.24 18.18
CA SER A 291 -13.60 15.84 19.50
C SER A 291 -12.59 14.71 19.46
N TRP A 292 -12.59 13.88 18.41
CA TRP A 292 -11.63 12.79 18.28
C TRP A 292 -10.22 13.30 17.94
N PHE A 293 -9.18 12.59 18.40
CA PHE A 293 -7.78 12.99 18.27
C PHE A 293 -7.25 12.84 16.82
N TRP A 294 -7.63 13.71 15.88
CA TRP A 294 -7.25 13.59 14.46
C TRP A 294 -5.76 13.70 14.12
N VAL A 295 -4.90 14.03 15.09
CA VAL A 295 -3.45 14.22 14.87
C VAL A 295 -2.61 12.95 15.14
N HIS A 296 -3.22 11.76 15.10
CA HIS A 296 -2.51 10.47 15.08
C HIS A 296 -2.70 9.74 13.74
N GLU A 297 -1.76 8.87 13.37
CA GLU A 297 -1.82 8.10 12.12
C GLU A 297 -2.65 6.81 12.30
N ARG A 298 -3.99 6.90 12.26
CA ARG A 298 -4.88 5.73 12.38
C ARG A 298 -4.68 4.73 11.24
N TRP A 299 -4.72 5.21 10.00
CA TRP A 299 -4.57 4.42 8.76
C TRP A 299 -3.11 4.28 8.32
N LYS A 300 -2.21 4.14 9.30
CA LYS A 300 -0.77 4.01 9.04
C LYS A 300 -0.49 2.79 8.17
N THR A 301 0.23 3.02 7.08
CA THR A 301 0.68 1.99 6.15
C THR A 301 2.15 1.65 6.43
N SER A 302 2.50 0.37 6.30
CA SER A 302 3.89 -0.09 6.44
C SER A 302 4.74 0.41 5.28
N ASN A 303 5.88 1.02 5.59
CA ASN A 303 6.84 1.47 4.58
C ASN A 303 7.42 0.32 3.74
N ARG A 304 7.42 -0.91 4.26
CA ARG A 304 8.08 -2.06 3.62
C ARG A 304 7.10 -3.00 2.94
N ASN A 305 6.02 -3.34 3.65
CA ASN A 305 5.08 -4.37 3.26
C ASN A 305 3.66 -3.81 3.42
N PHE A 306 3.16 -3.11 2.42
CA PHE A 306 1.83 -2.50 2.44
C PHE A 306 0.75 -3.38 1.79
N LEU A 307 1.14 -4.58 1.32
CA LEU A 307 0.21 -5.61 0.89
C LEU A 307 -0.21 -6.44 2.10
N LEU A 308 -1.49 -6.72 2.24
CA LEU A 308 -2.08 -7.22 3.49
C LEU A 308 -2.34 -8.73 3.47
N LEU A 309 -1.60 -9.48 2.64
CA LEU A 309 -1.76 -10.93 2.51
C LEU A 309 -1.33 -11.70 3.77
N ASN A 310 -2.10 -12.76 4.05
CA ASN A 310 -2.03 -13.58 5.27
C ASN A 310 -0.64 -14.17 5.58
N SER A 311 0.20 -14.42 4.56
CA SER A 311 1.56 -14.96 4.75
C SER A 311 2.49 -14.02 5.53
N SER A 312 2.19 -12.71 5.55
CA SER A 312 2.99 -11.69 6.24
C SER A 312 2.32 -11.14 7.52
N TYR A 313 1.03 -11.41 7.71
CA TYR A 313 0.17 -10.78 8.70
C TYR A 313 -0.63 -11.81 9.49
N ARG A 314 -0.44 -11.85 10.82
CA ARG A 314 -0.96 -12.92 11.70
C ARG A 314 -2.48 -13.12 11.65
N ARG A 315 -3.26 -12.06 11.40
CA ARG A 315 -4.74 -12.10 11.41
C ARG A 315 -5.40 -11.72 10.08
N GLY A 316 -4.64 -11.23 9.10
CA GLY A 316 -5.19 -10.87 7.79
C GLY A 316 -6.22 -9.73 7.81
N ILE A 317 -7.14 -9.79 6.84
CA ILE A 317 -8.26 -8.85 6.65
C ILE A 317 -9.57 -9.54 7.02
N ALA A 318 -10.44 -8.85 7.73
CA ALA A 318 -11.80 -9.31 8.01
C ALA A 318 -12.82 -8.17 7.82
N PHE A 319 -14.03 -8.53 7.41
CA PHE A 319 -15.13 -7.62 7.10
C PHE A 319 -16.34 -7.90 8.00
N PRO A 320 -17.14 -6.87 8.32
CA PRO A 320 -18.44 -7.08 8.96
C PRO A 320 -19.38 -7.96 8.12
N GLU A 321 -20.29 -8.68 8.78
CA GLU A 321 -21.38 -9.39 8.09
C GLU A 321 -22.13 -8.48 7.12
N GLY A 322 -22.36 -8.94 5.90
CA GLY A 322 -23.09 -8.17 4.88
C GLY A 322 -22.39 -6.89 4.41
N TYR A 323 -21.11 -6.69 4.72
CA TYR A 323 -20.36 -5.52 4.24
C TYR A 323 -20.25 -5.54 2.72
N ASP A 324 -20.74 -4.48 2.06
CA ASP A 324 -20.56 -4.27 0.63
C ASP A 324 -19.11 -3.84 0.32
N PRO A 325 -18.29 -4.69 -0.35
CA PRO A 325 -16.91 -4.36 -0.68
C PRO A 325 -16.77 -3.14 -1.59
N SER A 326 -17.81 -2.75 -2.33
CA SER A 326 -17.79 -1.56 -3.20
C SER A 326 -17.61 -0.25 -2.41
N ARG A 327 -18.00 -0.26 -1.13
CA ARG A 327 -17.83 0.88 -0.23
C ARG A 327 -16.37 1.09 0.17
N LEU A 328 -15.55 0.05 0.13
CA LEU A 328 -14.18 0.11 0.60
C LEU A 328 -13.38 1.16 -0.21
N GLN A 329 -12.78 2.11 0.49
CA GLN A 329 -11.94 3.13 -0.13
C GLN A 329 -10.70 2.48 -0.73
N PRO A 330 -10.35 2.84 -1.97
CA PRO A 330 -9.20 2.24 -2.63
C PRO A 330 -7.90 2.62 -1.92
N PHE A 331 -6.95 1.70 -1.99
CA PHE A 331 -5.54 1.97 -1.80
C PHE A 331 -4.92 2.30 -3.14
N GLU A 332 -4.56 3.56 -3.30
CA GLU A 332 -4.14 4.11 -4.57
C GLU A 332 -2.63 3.90 -4.75
N LEU A 333 -2.26 2.92 -5.59
CA LEU A 333 -0.88 2.57 -5.87
C LEU A 333 -0.46 3.10 -7.25
N LEU A 334 0.62 3.86 -7.28
CA LEU A 334 1.24 4.32 -8.52
C LEU A 334 2.44 3.45 -8.90
N ILE A 335 2.38 2.74 -10.01
CA ILE A 335 3.52 1.96 -10.52
C ILE A 335 4.22 2.75 -11.63
N ARG A 336 5.50 3.09 -11.44
CA ARG A 336 6.31 3.68 -12.50
C ARG A 336 6.77 2.58 -13.44
N SER A 337 6.14 2.50 -14.61
CA SER A 337 6.42 1.54 -15.68
C SER A 337 7.89 1.61 -16.15
N PRO A 338 8.47 0.49 -16.60
CA PRO A 338 9.63 0.53 -17.49
C PRO A 338 9.39 1.40 -18.72
N ASN A 339 10.46 1.75 -19.44
CA ASN A 339 10.37 2.64 -20.60
C ASN A 339 10.22 1.89 -21.94
N TRP A 340 10.58 0.61 -21.96
CA TRP A 340 10.61 -0.22 -23.17
C TRP A 340 9.47 -1.24 -23.14
N LEU A 341 8.96 -1.60 -24.32
CA LEU A 341 7.86 -2.54 -24.47
C LEU A 341 8.17 -3.91 -23.85
N GLY A 342 9.37 -4.45 -24.08
CA GLY A 342 9.79 -5.74 -23.53
C GLY A 342 9.81 -5.77 -22.01
N ASP A 343 10.47 -4.79 -21.39
CA ASP A 343 10.51 -4.64 -19.94
C ASP A 343 9.12 -4.49 -19.32
N ALA A 344 8.23 -3.73 -19.97
CA ALA A 344 6.85 -3.56 -19.52
C ALA A 344 6.07 -4.88 -19.54
N CYS A 345 6.17 -5.67 -20.62
CA CYS A 345 5.56 -7.00 -20.69
C CYS A 345 6.10 -7.93 -19.60
N MET A 346 7.41 -7.90 -19.35
CA MET A 346 8.05 -8.70 -18.29
C MET A 346 7.62 -8.28 -16.86
N ALA A 347 7.04 -7.09 -16.69
CA ALA A 347 6.51 -6.62 -15.41
C ALA A 347 5.04 -7.02 -15.17
N PHE A 348 4.36 -7.66 -16.12
CA PHE A 348 2.95 -8.08 -15.96
C PHE A 348 2.72 -9.00 -14.75
N PRO A 349 3.53 -10.06 -14.51
CA PRO A 349 3.34 -10.93 -13.34
C PRO A 349 3.43 -10.16 -12.01
N MET A 350 4.30 -9.15 -11.94
CA MET A 350 4.46 -8.31 -10.76
C MET A 350 3.18 -7.51 -10.47
N VAL A 351 2.58 -6.91 -11.50
CA VAL A 351 1.33 -6.15 -11.36
C VAL A 351 0.18 -7.05 -10.91
N ARG A 352 0.07 -8.26 -11.45
CA ARG A 352 -0.91 -9.27 -11.02
C ARG A 352 -0.73 -9.65 -9.54
N ALA A 353 0.51 -9.94 -9.14
CA ALA A 353 0.81 -10.31 -7.76
C ALA A 353 0.49 -9.17 -6.78
N ILE A 354 0.79 -7.93 -7.15
CA ILE A 354 0.49 -6.74 -6.35
C ILE A 354 -1.03 -6.51 -6.27
N LYS A 355 -1.78 -6.66 -7.36
CA LYS A 355 -3.25 -6.49 -7.38
C LYS A 355 -3.93 -7.49 -6.44
N ARG A 356 -3.45 -8.73 -6.38
CA ARG A 356 -3.93 -9.78 -5.46
C ARG A 356 -3.51 -9.55 -4.01
N GLY A 357 -2.64 -8.57 -3.74
CA GLY A 357 -2.08 -8.27 -2.42
C GLY A 357 -3.08 -7.69 -1.41
N ARG A 358 -4.22 -7.18 -1.88
CA ARG A 358 -5.28 -6.59 -1.04
C ARG A 358 -6.56 -6.35 -1.87
N PRO A 359 -7.76 -6.46 -1.28
CA PRO A 359 -9.03 -6.35 -2.00
C PRO A 359 -9.36 -4.93 -2.49
N ASP A 360 -8.86 -3.91 -1.80
CA ASP A 360 -9.03 -2.48 -2.12
C ASP A 360 -7.92 -1.91 -3.02
N MET A 361 -7.07 -2.74 -3.63
CA MET A 361 -5.98 -2.24 -4.46
C MET A 361 -6.53 -1.55 -5.72
N ARG A 362 -6.12 -0.31 -5.98
CA ARG A 362 -6.27 0.35 -7.28
C ARG A 362 -4.90 0.71 -7.83
N ILE A 363 -4.63 0.28 -9.07
CA ILE A 363 -3.30 0.44 -9.68
C ILE A 363 -3.40 1.46 -10.80
N THR A 364 -2.65 2.55 -10.65
CA THR A 364 -2.38 3.50 -11.73
C THR A 364 -0.96 3.29 -12.23
N ILE A 365 -0.77 3.26 -13.54
CA ILE A 365 0.55 3.16 -14.15
C ILE A 365 1.00 4.55 -14.60
N LEU A 366 2.24 4.93 -14.30
CA LEU A 366 2.90 6.09 -14.89
C LEU A 366 3.98 5.62 -15.87
N GLY A 367 3.83 5.93 -17.15
CA GLY A 367 4.68 5.38 -18.21
C GLY A 367 4.72 6.22 -19.49
N PRO A 368 5.64 5.91 -20.43
CA PRO A 368 5.66 6.55 -21.74
C PRO A 368 4.32 6.41 -22.49
N ASP A 369 3.85 7.43 -23.19
CA ASP A 369 2.57 7.39 -23.93
C ASP A 369 2.47 6.19 -24.88
N LYS A 370 3.60 5.81 -25.49
CA LYS A 370 3.68 4.65 -26.40
C LYS A 370 3.32 3.31 -25.76
N LEU A 371 3.24 3.20 -24.43
CA LEU A 371 2.90 1.98 -23.71
C LEU A 371 1.49 2.01 -23.09
N GLU A 372 0.72 3.08 -23.29
CA GLU A 372 -0.61 3.21 -22.69
C GLU A 372 -1.54 2.05 -23.08
N ASP A 373 -1.67 1.77 -24.37
CA ASP A 373 -2.52 0.70 -24.90
C ASP A 373 -2.13 -0.68 -24.32
N LEU A 374 -0.84 -0.92 -24.08
CA LEU A 374 -0.35 -2.14 -23.46
C LEU A 374 -0.86 -2.28 -22.03
N TRP A 375 -0.65 -1.25 -21.20
CA TRP A 375 -1.03 -1.30 -19.80
C TRP A 375 -2.55 -1.31 -19.61
N ARG A 376 -3.29 -0.60 -20.47
CA ARG A 376 -4.76 -0.63 -20.48
C ARG A 376 -5.33 -1.97 -20.91
N SER A 377 -4.56 -2.81 -21.61
CA SER A 377 -4.98 -4.17 -21.95
C SER A 377 -4.99 -5.12 -20.76
N MET A 378 -4.34 -4.76 -19.64
CA MET A 378 -4.35 -5.55 -18.41
C MET A 378 -5.57 -5.21 -17.54
N PRO A 379 -6.38 -6.20 -17.13
CA PRO A 379 -7.54 -5.96 -16.27
C PRO A 379 -7.17 -5.47 -14.86
N GLU A 380 -5.94 -5.74 -14.40
CA GLU A 380 -5.48 -5.29 -13.09
C GLU A 380 -5.16 -3.79 -13.04
N VAL A 381 -4.91 -3.16 -14.19
CA VAL A 381 -4.57 -1.74 -14.30
C VAL A 381 -5.86 -0.93 -14.37
N SER A 382 -6.03 -0.02 -13.40
CA SER A 382 -7.24 0.78 -13.27
C SER A 382 -7.14 2.12 -14.01
N ASP A 383 -5.94 2.69 -14.10
CA ASP A 383 -5.73 3.96 -14.81
C ASP A 383 -4.28 4.09 -15.33
N TYR A 384 -4.06 5.05 -16.24
CA TYR A 384 -2.78 5.34 -16.85
C TYR A 384 -2.51 6.84 -16.88
N ILE A 385 -1.33 7.23 -16.40
CA ILE A 385 -0.79 8.58 -16.54
C ILE A 385 0.27 8.54 -17.64
N GLY A 386 -0.09 9.09 -18.79
CA GLY A 386 0.80 9.26 -19.93
C GLY A 386 1.94 10.24 -19.66
N LYS A 387 3.13 9.85 -20.10
CA LYS A 387 4.35 10.66 -20.09
C LYS A 387 4.88 10.82 -21.52
N PRO A 388 4.73 12.02 -22.11
CA PRO A 388 5.36 12.35 -23.37
C PRO A 388 6.88 12.21 -23.36
N ALA A 389 7.44 11.91 -24.53
CA ALA A 389 8.87 11.86 -24.72
C ALA A 389 9.54 13.19 -24.33
N LYS A 390 10.69 13.12 -23.64
CA LYS A 390 11.49 14.27 -23.18
C LYS A 390 10.77 15.22 -22.19
N GLU A 391 9.59 14.88 -21.68
CA GLU A 391 8.85 15.75 -20.76
C GLU A 391 9.62 16.03 -19.44
N GLY A 392 9.63 17.29 -19.01
CA GLY A 392 10.36 17.74 -17.82
C GLY A 392 9.80 17.21 -16.49
N LEU A 393 10.67 17.12 -15.49
CA LEU A 393 10.38 16.62 -14.14
C LEU A 393 9.11 17.24 -13.50
N PHE A 394 9.02 18.57 -13.54
CA PHE A 394 7.92 19.32 -12.93
C PHE A 394 6.60 19.17 -13.69
N ALA A 395 6.65 18.92 -15.01
CA ALA A 395 5.45 18.65 -15.79
C ALA A 395 4.85 17.29 -15.39
N VAL A 396 5.67 16.25 -15.24
CA VAL A 396 5.23 14.94 -14.73
C VAL A 396 4.65 15.07 -13.32
N ALA A 397 5.32 15.81 -12.42
CA ALA A 397 4.81 16.03 -11.07
C ALA A 397 3.46 16.78 -11.05
N ARG A 398 3.26 17.74 -11.96
CA ARG A 398 1.97 18.43 -12.14
C ARG A 398 0.90 17.49 -12.66
N ARG A 399 1.22 16.58 -13.59
CA ARG A 399 0.27 15.56 -14.09
C ARG A 399 -0.19 14.64 -12.97
N ILE A 400 0.72 14.14 -12.15
CA ILE A 400 0.38 13.31 -10.98
C ILE A 400 -0.61 14.06 -10.07
N LYS A 401 -0.34 15.33 -9.76
CA LYS A 401 -1.23 16.15 -8.93
C LYS A 401 -2.56 16.48 -9.61
N ALA A 402 -2.56 16.69 -10.94
CA ALA A 402 -3.74 17.02 -11.72
C ALA A 402 -4.76 15.89 -11.79
N THR A 403 -4.36 14.65 -11.52
CA THR A 403 -5.31 13.52 -11.36
C THR A 403 -6.30 13.74 -10.21
N GLY A 404 -5.95 14.58 -9.22
CA GLY A 404 -6.72 14.73 -7.99
C GLY A 404 -6.63 13.51 -7.05
N VAL A 405 -5.92 12.44 -7.46
CA VAL A 405 -5.76 11.21 -6.70
C VAL A 405 -4.64 11.37 -5.67
N HIS A 406 -4.92 11.00 -4.43
CA HIS A 406 -3.92 10.93 -3.37
C HIS A 406 -3.33 9.52 -3.30
N PHE A 407 -2.24 9.30 -4.02
CA PHE A 407 -1.53 8.03 -3.98
C PHE A 407 -0.96 7.71 -2.60
N ASP A 408 -1.22 6.50 -2.13
CA ASP A 408 -0.71 5.99 -0.86
C ASP A 408 0.74 5.54 -1.00
N ALA A 409 1.09 4.91 -2.11
CA ALA A 409 2.44 4.43 -2.36
C ALA A 409 2.78 4.46 -3.85
N ALA A 410 4.08 4.35 -4.15
CA ALA A 410 4.54 4.06 -5.48
C ALA A 410 5.66 3.01 -5.53
N VAL A 411 5.61 2.18 -6.56
CA VAL A 411 6.62 1.15 -6.87
C VAL A 411 7.34 1.53 -8.16
N LEU A 412 8.67 1.61 -8.09
CA LEU A 412 9.51 1.96 -9.24
C LEU A 412 10.08 0.72 -9.92
N CYS A 413 9.71 0.50 -11.18
CA CYS A 413 10.31 -0.51 -12.05
C CYS A 413 11.55 0.01 -12.80
N THR A 414 11.80 1.32 -12.73
CA THR A 414 12.98 1.98 -13.30
C THR A 414 14.05 2.19 -12.24
N ASN A 415 15.33 2.31 -12.65
CA ASN A 415 16.46 2.53 -11.75
C ASN A 415 16.94 4.00 -11.66
N SER A 416 16.37 4.92 -12.45
CA SER A 416 16.87 6.29 -12.55
C SER A 416 16.45 7.17 -11.35
N THR A 417 17.36 8.03 -10.86
CA THR A 417 17.04 9.04 -9.82
C THR A 417 15.97 10.02 -10.28
N ARG A 418 15.96 10.37 -11.57
CA ARG A 418 14.92 11.21 -12.18
C ARG A 418 13.53 10.65 -11.94
N SER A 419 13.32 9.36 -12.18
CA SER A 419 11.99 8.73 -11.98
C SER A 419 11.52 8.80 -10.52
N THR A 420 12.44 8.72 -9.56
CA THR A 420 12.12 8.88 -8.14
C THR A 420 11.77 10.32 -7.78
N LEU A 421 12.47 11.30 -8.35
CA LEU A 421 12.16 12.72 -8.16
C LEU A 421 10.79 13.10 -8.74
N GLU A 422 10.37 12.49 -9.87
CA GLU A 422 9.05 12.74 -10.49
C GLU A 422 7.93 12.41 -9.48
N LEU A 423 8.04 11.25 -8.82
CA LEU A 423 7.07 10.79 -7.83
C LEU A 423 7.14 11.59 -6.51
N TRP A 424 8.35 11.89 -6.04
CA TRP A 424 8.55 12.68 -4.83
C TRP A 424 7.96 14.10 -4.96
N LEU A 425 8.22 14.78 -6.08
CA LEU A 425 7.62 16.09 -6.38
C LEU A 425 6.11 16.00 -6.64
N GLY A 426 5.64 14.86 -7.14
CA GLY A 426 4.23 14.51 -7.25
C GLY A 426 3.51 14.42 -5.89
N GLY A 427 4.26 14.30 -4.80
CA GLY A 427 3.72 14.25 -3.44
C GLY A 427 3.35 12.85 -2.95
N VAL A 428 3.90 11.80 -3.58
CA VAL A 428 3.65 10.41 -3.15
C VAL A 428 4.48 10.11 -1.89
N PRO A 429 3.87 9.68 -0.77
CA PRO A 429 4.55 9.60 0.52
C PRO A 429 5.45 8.37 0.67
N HIS A 430 5.06 7.22 0.10
CA HIS A 430 5.78 5.96 0.23
C HIS A 430 6.38 5.52 -1.11
N LEU A 431 7.69 5.74 -1.29
CA LEU A 431 8.40 5.37 -2.53
C LEU A 431 9.24 4.11 -2.33
N VAL A 432 8.99 3.08 -3.14
CA VAL A 432 9.68 1.79 -3.09
C VAL A 432 10.38 1.47 -4.41
N GLY A 433 11.64 1.05 -4.35
CA GLY A 433 12.36 0.61 -5.53
C GLY A 433 13.74 0.03 -5.20
N LEU A 434 14.41 -0.51 -6.23
CA LEU A 434 15.76 -1.05 -6.10
C LEU A 434 16.76 0.00 -5.64
N LYS A 435 17.86 -0.41 -5.03
CA LYS A 435 19.00 0.48 -4.78
C LYS A 435 19.52 1.09 -6.08
N GLY A 436 19.66 2.41 -6.10
CA GLY A 436 20.31 3.16 -7.17
C GLY A 436 21.12 4.31 -6.57
N SER A 437 22.11 4.84 -7.31
CA SER A 437 23.17 5.71 -6.78
C SER A 437 22.68 6.82 -5.83
N PHE A 438 21.98 7.85 -6.34
CA PHE A 438 21.55 9.00 -5.53
C PHE A 438 20.13 8.90 -4.99
N ARG A 439 19.32 7.93 -5.44
CA ARG A 439 17.90 7.86 -5.09
C ARG A 439 17.61 7.29 -3.70
N LYS A 440 18.60 6.72 -3.01
CA LYS A 440 18.44 6.15 -1.67
C LYS A 440 17.81 7.12 -0.66
N LYS A 441 18.13 8.42 -0.75
CA LYS A 441 17.59 9.45 0.15
C LYS A 441 16.12 9.79 -0.12
N LEU A 442 15.61 9.45 -1.29
CA LEU A 442 14.23 9.72 -1.71
C LEU A 442 13.31 8.51 -1.50
N LEU A 443 13.87 7.29 -1.55
CA LEU A 443 13.12 6.08 -1.32
C LEU A 443 12.78 5.92 0.16
N THR A 444 11.51 5.70 0.45
CA THR A 444 11.04 5.32 1.79
C THR A 444 11.44 3.89 2.12
N TYR A 445 11.55 3.04 1.08
CA TYR A 445 12.04 1.68 1.21
C TYR A 445 12.94 1.29 0.03
N GLU A 446 14.21 1.02 0.36
CA GLU A 446 15.24 0.55 -0.55
C GLU A 446 15.21 -0.98 -0.61
N ILE A 447 15.02 -1.51 -1.82
CA ILE A 447 15.15 -2.94 -2.08
C ILE A 447 16.59 -3.22 -2.50
N LEU A 448 17.27 -4.04 -1.70
CA LEU A 448 18.59 -4.55 -2.03
C LEU A 448 18.43 -5.79 -2.91
N GLU A 449 18.94 -5.71 -4.14
CA GLU A 449 18.97 -6.86 -5.03
C GLU A 449 19.91 -7.94 -4.44
N PRO A 450 19.47 -9.21 -4.39
CA PRO A 450 20.29 -10.27 -3.86
C PRO A 450 21.43 -10.57 -4.82
N LYS A 451 22.67 -10.62 -4.28
CA LYS A 451 23.88 -11.05 -4.98
C LYS A 451 23.80 -12.55 -5.30
N VAL A 452 23.04 -12.93 -6.31
CA VAL A 452 22.99 -14.33 -6.80
C VAL A 452 23.52 -14.33 -8.23
N GLY A 453 24.11 -15.45 -8.66
CA GLY A 453 24.80 -15.58 -9.94
C GLY A 453 24.01 -15.07 -11.15
N PHE A 454 24.74 -14.46 -12.09
CA PHE A 454 24.24 -14.03 -13.39
C PHE A 454 24.31 -15.19 -14.39
N PRO A 455 23.41 -15.24 -15.40
CA PRO A 455 22.32 -14.30 -15.69
C PRO A 455 21.00 -14.65 -14.96
N LYS A 456 20.21 -13.62 -14.61
CA LYS A 456 18.83 -13.76 -14.09
C LYS A 456 17.84 -13.14 -15.06
N HIS A 457 16.67 -13.75 -15.17
CA HIS A 457 15.58 -13.22 -15.98
C HIS A 457 15.02 -11.91 -15.39
N GLN A 458 14.84 -10.88 -16.21
CA GLN A 458 14.36 -9.56 -15.78
C GLN A 458 12.97 -9.61 -15.11
N ALA A 459 12.07 -10.47 -15.59
CA ALA A 459 10.78 -10.70 -14.94
C ALA A 459 10.90 -11.18 -13.48
N HIS A 460 11.93 -11.96 -13.15
CA HIS A 460 12.17 -12.42 -11.78
C HIS A 460 12.62 -11.26 -10.87
N LEU A 461 13.27 -10.24 -11.43
CA LEU A 461 13.60 -9.01 -10.70
C LEU A 461 12.33 -8.23 -10.34
N TYR A 462 11.38 -8.11 -11.26
CA TYR A 462 10.08 -7.50 -10.98
C TYR A 462 9.29 -8.29 -9.94
N MET A 463 9.26 -9.62 -10.05
CA MET A 463 8.63 -10.47 -9.03
C MET A 463 9.34 -10.38 -7.68
N PHE A 464 10.66 -10.21 -7.66
CA PHE A 464 11.37 -9.93 -6.42
C PHE A 464 10.91 -8.60 -5.81
N ILE A 465 10.70 -7.54 -6.60
CA ILE A 465 10.13 -6.28 -6.11
C ILE A 465 8.74 -6.52 -5.50
N ALA A 466 7.85 -7.24 -6.19
CA ALA A 466 6.54 -7.62 -5.66
C ALA A 466 6.63 -8.36 -4.32
N LYS A 467 7.51 -9.37 -4.22
CA LYS A 467 7.75 -10.12 -2.97
C LYS A 467 8.20 -9.20 -1.83
N ARG A 468 9.05 -8.21 -2.13
CA ARG A 468 9.58 -7.28 -1.11
C ARG A 468 8.54 -6.29 -0.61
N VAL A 469 7.52 -5.97 -1.41
CA VAL A 469 6.35 -5.19 -0.97
C VAL A 469 5.24 -6.02 -0.34
N GLY A 470 5.44 -7.34 -0.23
CA GLY A 470 4.54 -8.26 0.47
C GLY A 470 3.61 -9.08 -0.41
N ALA A 471 3.84 -9.12 -1.72
CA ALA A 471 3.03 -9.93 -2.60
C ALA A 471 3.36 -11.42 -2.41
N ASP A 472 2.34 -12.25 -2.47
CA ASP A 472 2.51 -13.69 -2.60
C ASP A 472 2.82 -14.01 -4.07
N VAL A 473 4.08 -14.34 -4.32
CA VAL A 473 4.62 -14.57 -5.67
C VAL A 473 4.57 -16.03 -6.11
N ASP A 474 4.14 -16.90 -5.21
CA ASP A 474 4.08 -18.35 -5.44
C ASP A 474 2.66 -18.78 -5.85
N GLN A 475 1.73 -17.81 -5.99
CA GLN A 475 0.36 -18.08 -6.45
C GLN A 475 0.30 -18.54 -7.89
N ALA A 476 -0.61 -19.48 -8.15
CA ALA A 476 -0.90 -19.93 -9.50
C ALA A 476 -1.41 -18.79 -10.39
N GLY A 477 -1.06 -18.86 -11.67
CA GLY A 477 -1.53 -17.94 -12.70
C GLY A 477 -0.93 -16.54 -12.72
N LEU A 478 0.11 -16.27 -11.92
CA LEU A 478 0.86 -15.00 -12.02
C LEU A 478 1.63 -14.92 -13.35
N TRP A 479 2.15 -16.05 -13.80
CA TRP A 479 2.95 -16.20 -15.01
C TRP A 479 2.11 -16.54 -16.25
N ASP A 480 0.80 -16.78 -16.09
CA ASP A 480 -0.05 -17.20 -17.20
C ASP A 480 -0.03 -16.15 -18.32
N ALA A 481 0.42 -16.59 -19.49
CA ALA A 481 0.16 -15.88 -20.72
C ALA A 481 -1.30 -16.08 -21.13
N GLY A 482 -1.82 -15.22 -22.00
CA GLY A 482 -3.14 -15.43 -22.59
C GLY A 482 -3.29 -16.81 -23.26
N THR A 483 -4.52 -17.21 -23.56
CA THR A 483 -4.75 -18.37 -24.43
C THR A 483 -4.27 -18.06 -25.85
N PRO A 484 -3.51 -18.97 -26.51
CA PRO A 484 -3.10 -18.78 -27.89
C PRO A 484 -4.33 -18.67 -28.79
N PRO A 485 -4.28 -17.82 -29.82
CA PRO A 485 -5.36 -17.74 -30.78
C PRO A 485 -5.42 -19.03 -31.61
N VAL A 486 -6.63 -19.58 -31.75
CA VAL A 486 -6.91 -20.76 -32.58
C VAL A 486 -7.33 -20.29 -33.97
N SER A 487 -6.76 -20.90 -35.00
CA SER A 487 -7.21 -20.66 -36.38
C SER A 487 -8.60 -21.27 -36.58
N THR A 488 -9.52 -20.49 -37.15
CA THR A 488 -10.90 -20.92 -37.44
C THR A 488 -11.13 -21.24 -38.91
N ASP A 489 -10.23 -20.80 -39.79
CA ASP A 489 -10.34 -20.93 -41.25
C ASP A 489 -9.34 -21.92 -41.85
N GLY A 490 -8.59 -22.64 -41.01
CA GLY A 490 -7.55 -23.57 -41.43
C GLY A 490 -6.25 -22.90 -41.89
N THR A 491 -6.16 -21.57 -41.86
CA THR A 491 -4.93 -20.84 -42.20
C THR A 491 -4.02 -20.72 -40.97
N ILE A 492 -2.71 -20.70 -41.20
CA ILE A 492 -1.72 -20.45 -40.15
C ILE A 492 -1.12 -19.06 -40.40
N ARG A 493 -1.58 -18.08 -39.63
CA ARG A 493 -1.09 -16.71 -39.68
C ARG A 493 0.17 -16.60 -38.85
N VAL A 494 1.27 -16.24 -39.50
CA VAL A 494 2.58 -16.06 -38.87
C VAL A 494 2.99 -14.60 -38.98
N GLY A 495 3.16 -13.98 -37.82
CA GLY A 495 3.77 -12.66 -37.73
C GLY A 495 5.28 -12.75 -37.98
N VAL A 496 5.86 -11.75 -38.64
CA VAL A 496 7.31 -11.62 -38.82
C VAL A 496 7.75 -10.25 -38.33
N CYS A 497 8.69 -10.22 -37.38
CA CYS A 497 9.28 -8.98 -36.90
C CYS A 497 10.81 -9.06 -36.98
N ALA A 498 11.34 -8.58 -38.12
CA ALA A 498 12.76 -8.59 -38.48
C ALA A 498 13.53 -7.36 -37.96
N GLY A 499 12.83 -6.42 -37.32
CA GLY A 499 13.42 -5.22 -36.72
C GLY A 499 14.20 -5.48 -35.44
N ALA A 500 14.81 -4.41 -34.92
CA ALA A 500 15.37 -4.34 -33.57
C ALA A 500 15.70 -2.87 -33.22
N GLU A 501 14.97 -2.31 -32.24
CA GLU A 501 15.16 -0.92 -31.76
C GLU A 501 16.50 -0.73 -31.03
N TYR A 502 17.05 -1.79 -30.42
CA TYR A 502 18.30 -1.73 -29.66
C TYR A 502 19.51 -1.42 -30.56
N GLY A 503 19.60 -2.06 -31.73
CA GLY A 503 20.70 -1.89 -32.68
C GLY A 503 20.85 -3.05 -33.67
N PRO A 504 21.73 -2.89 -34.68
CA PRO A 504 21.95 -3.89 -35.73
C PRO A 504 22.52 -5.21 -35.22
N ALA A 505 23.21 -5.23 -34.07
CA ALA A 505 23.75 -6.46 -33.48
C ALA A 505 22.68 -7.52 -33.12
N LYS A 506 21.41 -7.13 -33.04
CA LYS A 506 20.28 -8.03 -32.81
C LYS A 506 19.49 -8.39 -34.06
N ARG A 507 19.88 -7.90 -35.25
CA ARG A 507 19.10 -8.08 -36.48
C ARG A 507 19.59 -9.29 -37.25
N TRP A 508 18.73 -10.28 -37.43
CA TRP A 508 19.00 -11.36 -38.37
C TRP A 508 18.86 -10.83 -39.81
N PRO A 509 19.72 -11.24 -40.76
CA PRO A 509 19.68 -10.73 -42.13
C PRO A 509 18.29 -10.88 -42.77
N LEU A 510 17.82 -9.83 -43.45
CA LEU A 510 16.48 -9.77 -44.04
C LEU A 510 16.29 -10.84 -45.12
N GLU A 511 17.36 -11.11 -45.87
CA GLU A 511 17.43 -12.13 -46.91
C GLU A 511 17.11 -13.52 -46.34
N ARG A 512 17.45 -13.76 -45.07
CA ARG A 512 17.17 -15.03 -44.38
C ARG A 512 15.75 -15.14 -43.86
N PHE A 513 15.16 -14.04 -43.39
CA PHE A 513 13.72 -14.00 -43.12
C PHE A 513 12.92 -14.30 -44.38
N ALA A 514 13.27 -13.68 -45.51
CA ALA A 514 12.63 -13.94 -46.80
C ALA A 514 12.80 -15.40 -47.24
N ALA A 515 13.99 -15.99 -47.07
CA ALA A 515 14.24 -17.39 -47.37
C ALA A 515 13.32 -18.34 -46.58
N VAL A 516 13.14 -18.13 -45.27
CA VAL A 516 12.22 -18.93 -44.43
C VAL A 516 10.78 -18.82 -44.94
N VAL A 517 10.32 -17.60 -45.20
CA VAL A 517 8.94 -17.33 -45.65
C VAL A 517 8.66 -18.03 -46.99
N ASN A 518 9.58 -17.89 -47.95
CA ASN A 518 9.45 -18.49 -49.28
C ASN A 518 9.55 -20.02 -49.20
N GLN A 519 10.48 -20.57 -48.42
CA GLN A 519 10.68 -22.01 -48.27
C GLN A 519 9.44 -22.70 -47.70
N ILE A 520 8.89 -22.19 -46.60
CA ILE A 520 7.72 -22.79 -45.94
C ILE A 520 6.50 -22.71 -46.88
N SER A 521 6.30 -21.57 -47.52
CA SER A 521 5.13 -21.35 -48.37
C SER A 521 5.16 -22.17 -49.66
N ALA A 522 6.34 -22.57 -50.13
CA ALA A 522 6.49 -23.47 -51.28
C ALA A 522 5.97 -24.89 -50.98
N GLN A 523 5.98 -25.30 -49.72
CA GLN A 523 5.56 -26.65 -49.28
C GLN A 523 4.20 -26.65 -48.56
N HIS A 524 3.79 -25.50 -48.01
CA HIS A 524 2.60 -25.39 -47.16
C HIS A 524 1.75 -24.16 -47.52
N ALA A 525 0.75 -24.36 -48.38
CA ALA A 525 -0.11 -23.29 -48.87
C ALA A 525 -1.03 -22.66 -47.81
N GLN A 526 -1.19 -23.28 -46.62
CA GLN A 526 -2.01 -22.73 -45.54
C GLN A 526 -1.38 -21.55 -44.78
N PHE A 527 -0.07 -21.30 -44.97
CA PHE A 527 0.62 -20.21 -44.26
C PHE A 527 0.23 -18.83 -44.84
N ARG A 528 0.04 -17.87 -43.96
CA ARG A 528 -0.22 -16.46 -44.28
C ARG A 528 0.72 -15.59 -43.44
N TRP A 529 1.34 -14.58 -44.06
CA TRP A 529 2.43 -13.84 -43.43
C TRP A 529 2.06 -12.38 -43.21
N GLN A 530 2.37 -11.87 -42.02
CA GLN A 530 2.14 -10.47 -41.65
C GLN A 530 3.44 -9.86 -41.11
N LEU A 531 3.93 -8.78 -41.72
CA LEU A 531 5.17 -8.11 -41.32
C LEU A 531 4.87 -7.00 -40.31
N PHE A 532 5.56 -7.00 -39.18
CA PHE A 532 5.41 -6.02 -38.10
C PHE A 532 6.73 -5.32 -37.77
N GLY A 533 6.65 -4.05 -37.38
CA GLY A 533 7.82 -3.26 -36.98
C GLY A 533 7.44 -1.82 -36.66
N ALA A 534 8.38 -1.11 -36.04
CA ALA A 534 8.17 0.27 -35.61
C ALA A 534 8.11 1.26 -36.80
N PRO A 535 7.57 2.48 -36.62
CA PRO A 535 7.55 3.51 -37.67
C PRO A 535 8.92 3.82 -38.29
N GLY A 536 9.99 3.79 -37.48
CA GLY A 536 11.36 4.00 -37.96
C GLY A 536 11.95 2.83 -38.75
N GLU A 537 11.23 1.74 -38.95
CA GLU A 537 11.69 0.53 -39.64
C GLU A 537 10.97 0.32 -40.99
N LYS A 538 10.25 1.33 -41.49
CA LYS A 538 9.45 1.25 -42.72
C LYS A 538 10.26 0.78 -43.94
N GLU A 539 11.43 1.37 -44.18
CA GLU A 539 12.31 1.00 -45.31
C GLU A 539 12.78 -0.46 -45.21
N MET A 540 13.05 -0.94 -43.98
CA MET A 540 13.39 -2.34 -43.73
C MET A 540 12.22 -3.27 -44.10
N GLY A 541 11.00 -2.88 -43.73
CA GLY A 541 9.79 -3.62 -44.06
C GLY A 541 9.54 -3.69 -45.58
N GLU A 542 9.76 -2.59 -46.30
CA GLU A 542 9.66 -2.54 -47.76
C GLU A 542 10.72 -3.43 -48.43
N LYS A 543 11.97 -3.37 -47.96
CA LYS A 543 13.05 -4.24 -48.45
C LYS A 543 12.76 -5.72 -48.19
N LEU A 544 12.26 -6.09 -47.01
CA LEU A 544 11.86 -7.47 -46.73
C LEU A 544 10.71 -7.92 -47.64
N SER A 545 9.70 -7.07 -47.82
CA SER A 545 8.54 -7.33 -48.67
C SER A 545 8.92 -7.60 -50.12
N SER A 546 9.92 -6.89 -50.68
CA SER A 546 10.38 -7.12 -52.05
C SER A 546 11.13 -8.45 -52.27
N MET A 547 11.58 -9.11 -51.19
CA MET A 547 12.26 -10.41 -51.24
C MET A 547 11.31 -11.60 -51.01
N ILE A 548 10.06 -11.34 -50.64
CA ILE A 548 9.03 -12.35 -50.37
C ILE A 548 8.15 -12.51 -51.62
N HIS A 549 8.11 -13.72 -52.18
CA HIS A 549 7.42 -14.01 -53.45
C HIS A 549 6.05 -14.68 -53.27
N VAL A 550 5.48 -14.60 -52.07
CA VAL A 550 4.20 -15.22 -51.69
C VAL A 550 3.26 -14.19 -51.06
N PRO A 551 1.94 -14.44 -50.99
CA PRO A 551 0.99 -13.50 -50.40
C PRO A 551 1.35 -13.15 -48.95
N HIS A 552 1.51 -11.85 -48.68
CA HIS A 552 1.83 -11.32 -47.35
C HIS A 552 1.30 -9.90 -47.17
N GLU A 553 1.10 -9.49 -45.92
CA GLU A 553 0.67 -8.14 -45.56
C GLU A 553 1.80 -7.41 -44.85
N ASN A 554 2.15 -6.20 -45.32
CA ASN A 554 3.19 -5.39 -44.69
C ASN A 554 2.59 -4.29 -43.83
N PHE A 555 2.63 -4.46 -42.50
CA PHE A 555 2.15 -3.52 -41.48
C PHE A 555 3.27 -2.74 -40.79
N VAL A 556 4.52 -2.84 -41.26
CA VAL A 556 5.69 -2.17 -40.65
C VAL A 556 5.49 -0.66 -40.69
N GLY A 557 5.49 -0.03 -39.51
CA GLY A 557 5.25 1.41 -39.36
C GLY A 557 3.83 1.89 -39.68
N LYS A 558 2.89 0.97 -39.91
CA LYS A 558 1.48 1.28 -40.24
C LYS A 558 0.50 0.97 -39.11
N THR A 559 0.99 0.55 -37.95
CA THR A 559 0.17 0.14 -36.80
C THR A 559 0.49 0.96 -35.56
N ARG A 560 -0.55 1.31 -34.80
CA ARG A 560 -0.46 1.70 -33.39
C ARG A 560 -0.32 0.45 -32.52
N LEU A 561 0.01 0.63 -31.23
CA LEU A 561 0.22 -0.52 -30.34
C LEU A 561 -1.05 -1.34 -30.13
N SER A 562 -2.21 -0.69 -29.99
CA SER A 562 -3.53 -1.35 -29.96
C SER A 562 -3.81 -2.18 -31.22
N GLU A 563 -3.52 -1.63 -32.41
CA GLU A 563 -3.69 -2.33 -33.69
C GLU A 563 -2.71 -3.50 -33.84
N LEU A 564 -1.46 -3.33 -33.39
CA LEU A 564 -0.47 -4.40 -33.33
C LEU A 564 -0.95 -5.53 -32.41
N ILE A 565 -1.50 -5.22 -31.23
CA ILE A 565 -2.06 -6.22 -30.31
C ILE A 565 -3.22 -6.98 -30.98
N ALA A 566 -4.12 -6.26 -31.66
CA ALA A 566 -5.24 -6.87 -32.38
C ALA A 566 -4.75 -7.81 -33.49
N LYS A 567 -3.78 -7.36 -34.30
CA LYS A 567 -3.20 -8.17 -35.39
C LYS A 567 -2.39 -9.36 -34.89
N LEU A 568 -1.61 -9.19 -33.83
CA LEU A 568 -0.88 -10.30 -33.21
C LEU A 568 -1.85 -11.37 -32.69
N ARG A 569 -3.02 -10.99 -32.16
CA ARG A 569 -4.05 -11.95 -31.73
C ARG A 569 -4.66 -12.74 -32.90
N GLU A 570 -4.46 -12.34 -34.14
CA GLU A 570 -4.84 -13.16 -35.31
C GLU A 570 -3.76 -14.21 -35.64
N CYS A 571 -2.52 -14.02 -35.17
CA CYS A 571 -1.37 -14.86 -35.49
C CYS A 571 -1.25 -16.07 -34.56
N GLN A 572 -1.06 -17.26 -35.13
CA GLN A 572 -0.79 -18.49 -34.38
C GLN A 572 0.68 -18.59 -33.94
N LEU A 573 1.57 -17.81 -34.57
CA LEU A 573 3.01 -17.84 -34.31
C LEU A 573 3.65 -16.47 -34.65
N LEU A 574 4.70 -16.10 -33.93
CA LEU A 574 5.54 -14.94 -34.29
C LEU A 574 7.00 -15.39 -34.51
N LEU A 575 7.52 -15.14 -35.72
CA LEU A 575 8.94 -15.24 -36.05
C LEU A 575 9.62 -13.88 -35.83
N THR A 576 10.63 -13.79 -34.97
CA THR A 576 11.19 -12.48 -34.58
C THR A 576 12.62 -12.54 -34.07
N ASN A 577 13.30 -11.40 -34.04
CA ASN A 577 14.53 -11.20 -33.25
C ASN A 577 14.20 -10.97 -31.76
N ASP A 578 15.23 -10.81 -30.91
CA ASP A 578 15.10 -10.27 -29.54
C ASP A 578 14.60 -8.81 -29.54
N THR A 579 13.26 -8.65 -29.48
CA THR A 579 12.56 -7.36 -29.59
C THR A 579 11.45 -7.20 -28.54
N GLY A 580 10.94 -5.98 -28.38
CA GLY A 580 9.73 -5.75 -27.56
C GLY A 580 8.51 -6.52 -28.06
N THR A 581 8.37 -6.71 -29.37
CA THR A 581 7.25 -7.45 -30.00
C THR A 581 7.28 -8.93 -29.64
N MET A 582 8.47 -9.52 -29.48
CA MET A 582 8.63 -10.89 -28.98
C MET A 582 7.98 -11.05 -27.59
N HIS A 583 8.30 -10.16 -26.66
CA HIS A 583 7.72 -10.19 -25.32
C HIS A 583 6.22 -9.90 -25.31
N LEU A 584 5.75 -9.02 -26.21
CA LEU A 584 4.33 -8.76 -26.37
C LEU A 584 3.58 -10.00 -26.84
N ALA A 585 4.10 -10.71 -27.84
CA ALA A 585 3.52 -11.98 -28.30
C ALA A 585 3.49 -13.02 -27.17
N ALA A 586 4.58 -13.16 -26.42
CA ALA A 586 4.63 -14.03 -25.24
C ALA A 586 3.58 -13.65 -24.19
N ALA A 587 3.42 -12.36 -23.89
CA ALA A 587 2.40 -11.89 -22.94
C ALA A 587 0.95 -12.15 -23.43
N LEU A 588 0.74 -12.15 -24.74
CA LEU A 588 -0.54 -12.47 -25.38
C LEU A 588 -0.79 -13.98 -25.55
N GLY A 589 0.17 -14.83 -25.19
CA GLY A 589 0.04 -16.29 -25.34
C GLY A 589 0.39 -16.83 -26.71
N ILE A 590 0.93 -16.00 -27.60
CA ILE A 590 1.30 -16.38 -28.97
C ILE A 590 2.69 -17.02 -28.91
N PRO A 591 2.85 -18.28 -29.35
CA PRO A 591 4.15 -18.92 -29.49
C PRO A 591 5.11 -18.06 -30.31
N THR A 592 6.41 -18.12 -29.98
CA THR A 592 7.43 -17.38 -30.72
C THR A 592 8.56 -18.29 -31.18
N VAL A 593 9.08 -18.03 -32.37
CA VAL A 593 10.41 -18.48 -32.80
C VAL A 593 11.30 -17.25 -32.80
N SER A 594 12.25 -17.21 -31.87
CA SER A 594 13.00 -16.00 -31.53
C SER A 594 14.50 -16.19 -31.75
N ILE A 595 15.10 -15.31 -32.56
CA ILE A 595 16.51 -15.38 -32.93
C ILE A 595 17.32 -14.45 -32.01
N PHE A 596 18.31 -15.02 -31.33
CA PHE A 596 19.18 -14.32 -30.39
C PHE A 596 20.64 -14.32 -30.88
N GLY A 597 21.31 -13.18 -30.70
CA GLY A 597 22.71 -12.97 -31.08
C GLY A 597 23.51 -12.33 -29.96
N SER A 598 23.57 -11.00 -29.91
CA SER A 598 24.40 -10.24 -28.96
C SER A 598 23.93 -10.29 -27.51
N THR A 599 22.70 -10.74 -27.25
CA THR A 599 22.05 -10.76 -25.94
C THR A 599 21.86 -12.16 -25.36
N CYS A 600 21.50 -12.21 -24.08
CA CYS A 600 21.34 -13.44 -23.34
C CYS A 600 19.85 -13.84 -23.23
N PRO A 601 19.42 -14.97 -23.83
CA PRO A 601 18.04 -15.43 -23.73
C PRO A 601 17.63 -15.87 -22.32
N ILE A 602 18.59 -16.19 -21.44
CA ILE A 602 18.29 -16.46 -20.02
C ILE A 602 17.89 -15.18 -19.29
N ALA A 603 18.40 -14.02 -19.73
CA ALA A 603 18.12 -12.73 -19.08
C ALA A 603 16.82 -12.07 -19.58
N THR A 604 16.55 -12.16 -20.89
CA THR A 604 15.45 -11.44 -21.55
C THR A 604 14.73 -12.31 -22.59
N GLY A 605 14.63 -13.63 -22.35
CA GLY A 605 13.86 -14.52 -23.20
C GLY A 605 12.36 -14.22 -23.15
N PRO A 606 11.59 -14.76 -24.11
CA PRO A 606 10.13 -14.79 -23.98
C PRO A 606 9.73 -15.64 -22.76
N LEU A 607 8.74 -15.19 -22.00
CA LEU A 607 8.27 -15.89 -20.80
C LEU A 607 7.30 -17.02 -21.18
N GLY A 608 7.51 -18.20 -20.60
CA GLY A 608 6.65 -19.37 -20.80
C GLY A 608 7.34 -20.48 -21.60
N GLU A 609 6.67 -21.63 -21.71
CA GLU A 609 7.26 -22.86 -22.26
C GLU A 609 6.97 -23.06 -23.76
N ARG A 610 6.09 -22.24 -24.36
CA ARG A 610 5.65 -22.36 -25.76
C ARG A 610 6.56 -21.65 -26.75
N HIS A 611 7.72 -21.19 -26.29
CA HIS A 611 8.63 -20.36 -27.09
C HIS A 611 9.86 -21.16 -27.48
N THR A 612 10.28 -20.99 -28.74
CA THR A 612 11.52 -21.56 -29.26
C THR A 612 12.53 -20.45 -29.45
N VAL A 613 13.67 -20.56 -28.77
CA VAL A 613 14.80 -19.64 -28.93
C VAL A 613 15.88 -20.32 -29.76
N ILE A 614 16.34 -19.63 -30.80
CA ILE A 614 17.42 -20.08 -31.67
C ILE A 614 18.61 -19.14 -31.48
N GLN A 615 19.77 -19.70 -31.20
CA GLN A 615 21.01 -18.95 -31.01
C GLN A 615 22.20 -19.76 -31.53
N HIS A 616 23.10 -19.09 -32.25
CA HIS A 616 24.41 -19.63 -32.54
C HIS A 616 25.42 -19.11 -31.50
N LYS A 617 26.02 -20.02 -30.73
CA LYS A 617 27.00 -19.66 -29.69
C LYS A 617 28.33 -19.29 -30.34
N VAL A 618 28.82 -18.10 -30.01
CA VAL A 618 30.16 -17.61 -30.34
C VAL A 618 30.85 -17.16 -29.06
N SER A 619 32.18 -17.17 -29.02
CA SER A 619 32.96 -16.84 -27.82
C SER A 619 32.71 -15.41 -27.31
N CYS A 620 32.35 -14.49 -28.20
CA CYS A 620 32.07 -13.09 -27.85
C CYS A 620 30.64 -12.81 -27.41
N SER A 621 29.72 -13.77 -27.49
CA SER A 621 28.30 -13.59 -27.11
C SER A 621 28.01 -14.26 -25.76
N PRO A 622 27.25 -13.60 -24.86
CA PRO A 622 26.57 -12.31 -25.03
C PRO A 622 27.48 -11.11 -24.74
N CYS A 623 27.59 -10.16 -25.68
CA CYS A 623 28.35 -8.91 -25.49
C CYS A 623 27.48 -7.72 -25.05
N PHE A 624 26.16 -7.78 -25.27
CA PHE A 624 25.19 -6.70 -25.04
C PHE A 624 25.47 -5.39 -25.80
N GLU A 625 26.37 -5.40 -26.78
CA GLU A 625 26.68 -4.23 -27.60
C GLU A 625 25.58 -3.94 -28.64
N ARG A 626 25.41 -2.65 -28.97
CA ARG A 626 24.40 -2.19 -29.95
C ARG A 626 24.83 -2.50 -31.38
N GLU A 627 26.12 -2.35 -31.65
CA GLU A 627 26.79 -2.69 -32.90
C GLU A 627 27.81 -3.80 -32.62
N CYS A 628 28.09 -4.66 -33.60
CA CYS A 628 29.04 -5.75 -33.39
C CYS A 628 30.46 -5.18 -33.27
N PRO A 629 31.13 -5.28 -32.11
CA PRO A 629 32.46 -4.70 -31.93
C PRO A 629 33.53 -5.35 -32.83
N PHE A 630 33.23 -6.53 -33.38
CA PHE A 630 34.11 -7.30 -34.26
C PHE A 630 33.67 -7.30 -35.73
N GLY A 631 32.55 -6.64 -36.08
CA GLY A 631 32.06 -6.51 -37.47
C GLY A 631 31.54 -7.77 -38.19
N HIS A 632 31.77 -8.99 -37.70
CA HIS A 632 31.38 -10.23 -38.41
C HIS A 632 29.92 -10.67 -38.24
N TYR A 633 29.26 -10.28 -37.14
CA TYR A 633 27.86 -10.65 -36.82
C TYR A 633 27.57 -12.17 -36.85
N GLU A 634 28.57 -13.04 -36.66
CA GLU A 634 28.40 -14.50 -36.77
C GLU A 634 27.36 -15.08 -35.81
N CYS A 635 27.15 -14.46 -34.64
CA CYS A 635 26.09 -14.86 -33.73
C CYS A 635 24.68 -14.82 -34.37
N MET A 636 24.48 -13.96 -35.38
CA MET A 636 23.26 -13.89 -36.18
C MET A 636 23.43 -14.60 -37.52
N THR A 637 24.55 -14.39 -38.22
CA THR A 637 24.76 -14.92 -39.59
C THR A 637 25.15 -16.40 -39.63
N LYS A 638 25.35 -17.09 -38.51
CA LYS A 638 25.49 -18.55 -38.49
C LYS A 638 24.18 -19.29 -38.19
N VAL A 639 23.14 -18.59 -37.71
CA VAL A 639 21.79 -19.16 -37.60
C VAL A 639 21.20 -19.30 -39.00
N THR A 640 20.96 -20.52 -39.46
CA THR A 640 20.59 -20.76 -40.87
C THR A 640 19.08 -20.67 -41.10
N PRO A 641 18.61 -20.31 -42.31
CA PRO A 641 17.19 -20.33 -42.65
C PRO A 641 16.53 -21.69 -42.42
N GLU A 642 17.25 -22.78 -42.68
CA GLU A 642 16.72 -24.14 -42.56
C GLU A 642 16.42 -24.49 -41.10
N GLU A 643 17.31 -24.12 -40.17
CA GLU A 643 17.10 -24.29 -38.72
C GLU A 643 15.86 -23.52 -38.26
N VAL A 644 15.69 -22.28 -38.73
CA VAL A 644 14.56 -21.42 -38.38
C VAL A 644 13.25 -21.95 -38.99
N ALA A 645 13.27 -22.39 -40.25
CA ALA A 645 12.10 -22.92 -40.93
C ALA A 645 11.58 -24.20 -40.24
N ALA A 646 12.48 -25.12 -39.87
CA ALA A 646 12.13 -26.31 -39.11
C ALA A 646 11.49 -25.97 -37.75
N ALA A 647 12.02 -24.96 -37.05
CA ALA A 647 11.44 -24.49 -35.80
C ALA A 647 10.05 -23.87 -35.97
N VAL A 648 9.83 -23.09 -37.05
CA VAL A 648 8.53 -22.50 -37.38
C VAL A 648 7.49 -23.58 -37.65
N LEU A 649 7.82 -24.59 -38.48
CA LEU A 649 6.93 -25.71 -38.76
C LEU A 649 6.56 -26.47 -37.48
N LYS A 650 7.56 -26.83 -36.67
CA LYS A 650 7.35 -27.48 -35.38
C LYS A 650 6.44 -26.68 -34.45
N ALA A 651 6.69 -25.37 -34.31
CA ALA A 651 5.92 -24.51 -33.42
C ALA A 651 4.49 -24.26 -33.93
N SER A 652 4.27 -24.36 -35.24
CA SER A 652 2.94 -24.23 -35.86
C SER A 652 2.07 -25.50 -35.75
N GLY A 653 2.62 -26.61 -35.27
CA GLY A 653 1.92 -27.89 -35.18
C GLY A 653 1.79 -28.64 -36.52
N VAL A 654 2.38 -28.11 -37.59
CA VAL A 654 2.47 -28.80 -38.89
C VAL A 654 3.70 -29.71 -38.85
N THR A 655 3.49 -30.99 -38.59
CA THR A 655 4.51 -32.02 -38.83
C THR A 655 4.54 -32.33 -40.33
N GLY A 656 5.74 -32.27 -40.91
CA GLY A 656 6.01 -32.56 -42.32
C GLY A 656 5.74 -34.00 -42.71
#